data_AF-A0A5C9A4X8-F1
#
_entry.id   AF-A0A5C9A4X8-F1
#
_cell.length_a   1.000
_cell.length_b   1.000
_cell.length_c   1.000
_cell.angle_alpha   90.00
_cell.angle_beta   90.00
_cell.angle_gamma   90.00
#
_symmetry.space_group_name_H-M   'P 1'
#
loop_
_entity.id
_entity.type
_entity.pdbx_description
1 polymer ?
#
loop_
_entity_poly.entity_id
_entity_poly.type
_entity_poly.pdbx_seq_one_letter_code
_entity_poly.pdbx_strand_id
1 'polypeptide(L)'
;MKSAPRGPFSRIRWFCRDGEVLPPGPFACREHGGGYQHGEWSEQTQRLRERGYYIANFLAGIDPVAFLDAGQATDAYAQLLIEKYLINVDDGWIMRQARNYRGAVQAEDESAGGRVLLTAMVQRPEWTGPRFAALRSGLRLLPHGSASSSVQRMREQAVVLADRDPAFAGLRAKIHGSPDGEDAGRVRAYARQFPEAEREPYEALAATIDEVYRAEPMAGELLRLADTYTAAPWLQEQLRSAAAGLTPDSDAATRLAASATLLAGLRDNLLRVRSPSVRIELLDLGVELEREFFRAAGDLGPQLADATRRQHLEWLVLAADAAYGAGLLNTRLHRAMRDAVEEVTGADVDLSEYRALLRYLGRVPGWGSQALRMQFQSSVATLAAIEPRAEHFIADQLRGSPLLFFSRLLDDLSRDANRLAGVHHRLFGRDIGVGFNALNAGLAQGILHTAPDLDDPGSLQADGIYLLPETVSDLPPVAGILTGGEGNPLSHVQLLARNLGIPNVTVDSSLTAELRRFDGQRVVLAVSDSGLVELSLWNADWEAVFASDRSVGDVLIEPDLAKLDLSEQRFLPLAELRADDSGRVVGPKAAKLGELRALFPGQVSRGLAIPFGLFFQEVLARPYPGGDGRIFDWMQASYARLERLPTGSEARARATERFRAELYDLVVSTEPSAAFREALRRAYRDTFGDAPPGVFVRSDTNVEDLPGFTGAGLNLTLPNVAGFDNLLRSIARVWASPFTARAFAWRQAHMREPQHVYTSILLLESVASDKSGVMVTQDIDSGRRDVMSVAVNEGLGGAVDGQAAESLRVSLETGKVRVLATATAPWRRVPDPAGGIQQLPATGSDYVLQPQEIAALVDFAKVLPERFPAITDDRGQPSPADVEFGFVDGELRLFQLRPFVESRRAQSIAYLQGMESRLFDAGTVRVDLQQAPARGEP
;
A
#
# COMPACT_ATOMS: atom_id res chain seq x y z
N MET A 1 16.62 18.45 -22.38
CA MET A 1 17.80 17.66 -21.96
C MET A 1 18.09 16.47 -22.88
N LYS A 2 17.15 15.55 -23.15
CA LYS A 2 17.41 14.34 -23.99
C LYS A 2 18.04 14.62 -25.37
N SER A 3 17.72 15.76 -25.99
CA SER A 3 18.25 16.19 -27.30
C SER A 3 19.44 17.17 -27.21
N ALA A 4 19.80 17.64 -26.02
CA ALA A 4 20.86 18.62 -25.86
C ALA A 4 22.23 17.92 -26.01
N PRO A 5 23.19 18.45 -26.78
CA PRO A 5 24.49 17.80 -27.01
C PRO A 5 25.28 17.46 -25.73
N ARG A 6 25.09 18.26 -24.66
CA ARG A 6 25.72 18.06 -23.34
C ARG A 6 24.75 17.46 -22.31
N GLY A 7 23.57 17.01 -22.73
CA GLY A 7 22.52 16.46 -21.87
C GLY A 7 22.12 17.42 -20.74
N PRO A 8 22.27 17.04 -19.46
CA PRO A 8 21.92 17.88 -18.31
C PRO A 8 23.05 18.84 -17.88
N PHE A 9 24.16 18.91 -18.62
CA PHE A 9 25.37 19.64 -18.21
C PHE A 9 25.62 20.92 -19.02
N SER A 10 26.18 21.94 -18.37
CA SER A 10 26.61 23.19 -19.01
C SER A 10 28.02 23.08 -19.60
N ARG A 11 28.97 22.53 -18.82
CA ARG A 11 30.40 22.36 -19.14
C ARG A 11 31.03 21.31 -18.22
N ILE A 12 32.29 20.95 -18.46
CA ILE A 12 33.07 20.06 -17.58
C ILE A 12 33.87 20.89 -16.59
N ARG A 13 33.99 20.41 -15.36
CA ARG A 13 34.78 21.01 -14.27
C ARG A 13 35.53 19.93 -13.49
N TRP A 14 36.57 20.36 -12.77
CA TRP A 14 37.20 19.60 -11.71
C TRP A 14 36.67 20.07 -10.36
N PHE A 15 36.24 19.13 -9.52
CA PHE A 15 35.74 19.39 -8.18
C PHE A 15 36.76 18.85 -7.19
N CYS A 16 37.51 19.75 -6.56
CA CYS A 16 38.64 19.41 -5.68
C CYS A 16 38.16 19.11 -4.26
N ARG A 17 38.96 18.33 -3.51
CA ARG A 17 38.59 17.90 -2.15
C ARG A 17 38.51 19.03 -1.12
N ASP A 18 39.18 20.14 -1.37
CA ASP A 18 39.12 21.36 -0.54
C ASP A 18 37.93 22.27 -0.90
N GLY A 19 37.11 21.89 -1.88
CA GLY A 19 35.91 22.62 -2.32
C GLY A 19 36.11 23.53 -3.54
N GLU A 20 37.35 23.69 -4.03
CA GLU A 20 37.61 24.49 -5.23
C GLU A 20 37.06 23.83 -6.51
N VAL A 21 36.52 24.65 -7.42
CA VAL A 21 35.97 24.19 -8.71
C VAL A 21 36.78 24.78 -9.86
N LEU A 22 37.62 23.93 -10.45
CA LEU A 22 38.62 24.34 -11.43
C LEU A 22 38.18 24.02 -12.88
N PRO A 23 38.69 24.73 -13.89
CA PRO A 23 38.50 24.37 -15.29
C PRO A 23 39.11 22.99 -15.63
N PRO A 24 38.67 22.35 -16.73
CA PRO A 24 39.22 21.06 -17.15
C PRO A 24 40.71 21.18 -17.51
N GLY A 25 41.57 20.43 -16.81
CA GLY A 25 43.01 20.34 -17.09
C GLY A 25 43.65 19.09 -16.48
N PRO A 26 44.77 18.59 -17.03
CA PRO A 26 45.47 17.45 -16.45
C PRO A 26 45.96 17.77 -15.04
N PHE A 27 45.64 16.92 -14.07
CA PHE A 27 46.03 17.06 -12.66
C PHE A 27 45.56 18.38 -11.98
N ALA A 28 44.46 18.98 -12.46
CA ALA A 28 43.99 20.29 -11.97
C ALA A 28 43.85 20.36 -10.44
N CYS A 29 43.32 19.32 -9.79
CA CYS A 29 43.17 19.29 -8.34
C CYS A 29 44.39 18.76 -7.57
N ARG A 30 45.56 18.52 -8.19
CA ARG A 30 46.71 17.90 -7.50
C ARG A 30 47.19 18.71 -6.30
N GLU A 31 47.25 20.04 -6.46
CA GLU A 31 47.63 20.95 -5.37
C GLU A 31 46.52 21.13 -4.32
N HIS A 32 45.32 20.66 -4.63
CA HIS A 32 44.10 20.75 -3.83
C HIS A 32 43.70 19.39 -3.21
N GLY A 33 44.68 18.49 -3.02
CA GLY A 33 44.46 17.17 -2.42
C GLY A 33 43.79 16.13 -3.33
N GLY A 34 43.69 16.40 -4.63
CA GLY A 34 42.98 15.58 -5.61
C GLY A 34 41.51 15.99 -5.76
N GLY A 35 40.80 15.38 -6.71
CA GLY A 35 39.41 15.72 -7.02
C GLY A 35 38.82 14.81 -8.08
N TYR A 36 37.62 15.15 -8.53
CA TYR A 36 36.88 14.39 -9.53
C TYR A 36 36.52 15.28 -10.72
N GLN A 37 36.55 14.74 -11.93
CA GLN A 37 36.09 15.45 -13.12
C GLN A 37 34.69 14.98 -13.50
N HIS A 38 33.75 15.92 -13.56
CA HIS A 38 32.41 15.63 -14.08
C HIS A 38 31.74 16.88 -14.68
N GLY A 39 30.55 16.70 -15.24
CA GLY A 39 29.73 17.79 -15.76
C GLY A 39 29.21 18.71 -14.65
N GLU A 40 29.34 20.03 -14.84
CA GLU A 40 28.62 21.04 -14.08
C GLU A 40 27.15 21.03 -14.53
N TRP A 41 26.22 20.99 -13.59
CA TRP A 41 24.79 21.00 -13.90
C TRP A 41 24.39 22.27 -14.65
N SER A 42 23.52 22.11 -15.65
CA SER A 42 22.88 23.26 -16.30
C SER A 42 21.93 23.99 -15.37
N GLU A 43 21.62 25.26 -15.66
CA GLU A 43 20.63 26.06 -14.91
C GLU A 43 19.24 25.38 -14.89
N GLN A 44 18.87 24.68 -15.98
CA GLN A 44 17.63 23.92 -16.02
C GLN A 44 17.67 22.74 -15.04
N THR A 45 18.80 22.04 -14.94
CA THR A 45 19.01 20.93 -14.01
C THR A 45 18.94 21.41 -12.56
N GLN A 46 19.61 22.53 -12.24
CA GLN A 46 19.57 23.13 -10.91
C GLN A 46 18.14 23.50 -10.49
N ARG A 47 17.37 24.17 -11.36
CA ARG A 47 15.96 24.52 -11.10
C ARG A 47 15.06 23.30 -10.86
N LEU A 48 15.31 22.19 -11.53
CA LEU A 48 14.57 20.95 -11.29
C LEU A 48 14.94 20.34 -9.92
N ARG A 49 16.23 20.31 -9.58
CA ARG A 49 16.71 19.81 -8.28
C ARG A 49 16.21 20.65 -7.10
N GLU A 50 16.14 21.98 -7.25
CA GLU A 50 15.55 22.90 -6.26
C GLU A 50 14.05 22.61 -5.99
N ARG A 51 13.37 22.00 -6.95
CA ARG A 51 11.95 21.58 -6.84
C ARG A 51 11.79 20.13 -6.40
N GLY A 52 12.86 19.45 -5.98
CA GLY A 52 12.83 18.06 -5.51
C GLY A 52 13.00 17.00 -6.59
N TYR A 53 13.33 17.36 -7.84
CA TYR A 53 13.64 16.41 -8.90
C TYR A 53 15.15 16.15 -8.96
N TYR A 54 15.63 15.15 -8.21
CA TYR A 54 17.03 14.79 -8.15
C TYR A 54 17.43 14.00 -9.39
N ILE A 55 17.79 14.73 -10.45
CA ILE A 55 18.28 14.19 -11.72
C ILE A 55 19.74 14.60 -11.99
N ALA A 56 20.38 13.89 -12.91
CA ALA A 56 21.81 13.97 -13.23
C ALA A 56 22.70 13.74 -12.00
N ASN A 57 22.45 12.65 -11.28
CA ASN A 57 23.16 12.35 -10.03
C ASN A 57 24.55 11.76 -10.30
N PHE A 58 25.51 12.17 -9.47
CA PHE A 58 26.89 11.67 -9.49
C PHE A 58 27.17 10.86 -8.23
N LEU A 59 27.86 9.74 -8.40
CA LEU A 59 28.47 8.99 -7.30
C LEU A 59 29.91 9.42 -7.08
N ALA A 60 30.60 9.91 -8.12
CA ALA A 60 31.96 10.41 -8.02
C ALA A 60 32.06 11.50 -6.94
N GLY A 61 32.91 11.28 -5.95
CA GLY A 61 33.12 12.21 -4.84
C GLY A 61 31.98 12.33 -3.84
N ILE A 62 31.04 11.39 -3.83
CA ILE A 62 29.97 11.36 -2.83
C ILE A 62 30.57 11.28 -1.41
N ASP A 63 30.12 12.16 -0.53
CA ASP A 63 30.25 11.97 0.92
C ASP A 63 29.08 11.10 1.37
N PRO A 64 29.32 9.81 1.69
CA PRO A 64 28.23 8.90 2.01
C PRO A 64 27.57 9.23 3.35
N VAL A 65 28.28 9.84 4.30
CA VAL A 65 27.71 10.20 5.60
C VAL A 65 26.80 11.40 5.43
N ALA A 66 27.28 12.46 4.78
CA ALA A 66 26.47 13.63 4.49
C ALA A 66 25.24 13.29 3.63
N PHE A 67 25.39 12.40 2.64
CA PHE A 67 24.28 11.95 1.80
C PHE A 67 23.22 11.19 2.61
N LEU A 68 23.63 10.26 3.47
CA LEU A 68 22.71 9.41 4.23
C LEU A 68 22.09 10.13 5.45
N ASP A 69 22.74 11.17 5.98
CA ASP A 69 22.22 11.99 7.09
C ASP A 69 21.33 13.15 6.63
N ALA A 70 21.25 13.40 5.33
CA ALA A 70 20.35 14.41 4.78
C ALA A 70 18.88 14.04 5.04
N GLY A 71 18.05 15.04 5.39
CA GLY A 71 16.63 14.80 5.70
C GLY A 71 15.81 14.16 4.57
N GLN A 72 16.31 14.19 3.33
CA GLN A 72 15.70 13.59 2.13
C GLN A 72 16.52 12.43 1.55
N ALA A 73 17.46 11.84 2.31
CA ALA A 73 18.38 10.81 1.82
C ALA A 73 17.66 9.62 1.17
N THR A 74 16.55 9.16 1.75
CA THR A 74 15.77 8.03 1.22
C THR A 74 15.18 8.36 -0.15
N ASP A 75 14.54 9.52 -0.29
CA ASP A 75 13.94 9.94 -1.56
C ASP A 75 15.01 10.23 -2.62
N ALA A 76 16.10 10.90 -2.23
CA ALA A 76 17.24 11.14 -3.13
C ALA A 76 17.87 9.84 -3.63
N TYR A 77 18.02 8.84 -2.76
CA TYR A 77 18.52 7.52 -3.14
C TYR A 77 17.55 6.78 -4.07
N ALA A 78 16.25 6.78 -3.77
CA ALA A 78 15.24 6.18 -4.62
C ALA A 78 15.19 6.84 -6.01
N GLN A 79 15.24 8.18 -6.10
CA GLN A 79 15.33 8.91 -7.36
C GLN A 79 16.62 8.61 -8.13
N LEU A 80 17.77 8.46 -7.45
CA LEU A 80 19.02 8.01 -8.06
C LEU A 80 18.85 6.63 -8.73
N LEU A 81 18.19 5.67 -8.08
CA LEU A 81 17.95 4.34 -8.64
C LEU A 81 16.99 4.36 -9.83
N ILE A 82 15.90 5.12 -9.72
CA ILE A 82 14.94 5.30 -10.81
C ILE A 82 15.61 5.99 -12.01
N GLU A 83 16.49 6.96 -11.78
CA GLU A 83 17.31 7.55 -12.85
C GLU A 83 18.16 6.50 -13.56
N LYS A 84 18.87 5.63 -12.82
CA LYS A 84 19.68 4.56 -13.45
C LYS A 84 18.79 3.61 -14.26
N TYR A 85 17.60 3.27 -13.76
CA TYR A 85 16.61 2.53 -14.52
C TYR A 85 16.20 3.26 -15.82
N LEU A 86 15.83 4.53 -15.75
CA LEU A 86 15.42 5.33 -16.92
C LEU A 86 16.55 5.43 -17.96
N ILE A 87 17.80 5.59 -17.52
CA ILE A 87 18.99 5.57 -18.39
C ILE A 87 19.09 4.22 -19.12
N ASN A 88 18.74 3.11 -18.48
CA ASN A 88 18.77 1.78 -19.09
C ASN A 88 17.60 1.54 -20.05
N VAL A 89 16.37 1.90 -19.68
CA VAL A 89 15.16 1.60 -20.48
C VAL A 89 14.76 2.67 -21.51
N ASP A 90 15.39 3.85 -21.48
CA ASP A 90 15.13 4.93 -22.45
C ASP A 90 16.40 5.37 -23.18
N ASP A 91 17.25 4.43 -23.60
CA ASP A 91 18.45 4.71 -24.40
C ASP A 91 19.24 5.93 -23.85
N GLY A 92 19.56 5.88 -22.56
CA GLY A 92 20.32 6.91 -21.88
C GLY A 92 19.52 8.09 -21.34
N TRP A 93 18.23 8.18 -21.63
CA TRP A 93 17.33 9.22 -21.10
C TRP A 93 17.93 10.63 -21.24
N ILE A 94 18.08 11.39 -20.14
CA ILE A 94 18.72 12.71 -20.15
C ILE A 94 20.21 12.66 -20.44
N MET A 95 20.86 11.52 -20.21
CA MET A 95 22.27 11.26 -20.49
C MET A 95 22.53 10.80 -21.94
N ARG A 96 21.49 10.56 -22.75
CA ARG A 96 21.58 10.00 -24.11
C ARG A 96 22.68 10.63 -24.96
N GLN A 97 22.67 11.95 -25.07
CA GLN A 97 23.68 12.70 -25.83
C GLN A 97 24.96 12.95 -25.01
N ALA A 98 24.84 13.10 -23.69
CA ALA A 98 25.98 13.32 -22.79
C ALA A 98 26.94 12.13 -22.70
N ARG A 99 26.51 10.90 -23.07
CA ARG A 99 27.40 9.73 -23.25
C ARG A 99 28.57 10.01 -24.20
N ASN A 100 28.36 10.90 -25.18
CA ASN A 100 29.39 11.31 -26.14
C ASN A 100 30.20 12.54 -25.66
N TYR A 101 29.81 13.17 -24.54
CA TYR A 101 30.48 14.32 -23.98
C TYR A 101 31.62 13.88 -23.04
N ARG A 102 32.81 13.63 -23.62
CA ARG A 102 33.98 13.09 -22.91
C ARG A 102 34.31 13.90 -21.63
N GLY A 103 34.44 13.21 -20.50
CA GLY A 103 34.77 13.81 -19.21
C GLY A 103 33.56 14.31 -18.40
N ALA A 104 32.33 14.13 -18.90
CA ALA A 104 31.12 14.46 -18.15
C ALA A 104 30.82 13.47 -17.03
N VAL A 105 31.17 12.19 -17.21
CA VAL A 105 31.03 11.10 -16.23
C VAL A 105 32.25 10.18 -16.39
N GLN A 106 32.92 9.84 -15.28
CA GLN A 106 34.05 8.91 -15.27
C GLN A 106 33.63 7.61 -14.58
N ALA A 107 33.69 6.49 -15.31
CA ALA A 107 33.16 5.21 -14.83
C ALA A 107 33.92 4.69 -13.60
N GLU A 108 35.24 4.89 -13.53
CA GLU A 108 36.06 4.50 -12.39
C GLU A 108 35.66 5.25 -11.11
N ASP A 109 35.46 6.56 -11.21
CA ASP A 109 35.08 7.40 -10.07
C ASP A 109 33.63 7.15 -9.64
N GLU A 110 32.73 6.89 -10.58
CA GLU A 110 31.36 6.47 -10.27
C GLU A 110 31.33 5.11 -9.57
N SER A 111 32.12 4.13 -10.02
CA SER A 111 32.26 2.83 -9.35
C SER A 111 32.86 2.96 -7.95
N ALA A 112 33.88 3.80 -7.78
CA ALA A 112 34.46 4.08 -6.47
C ALA A 112 33.41 4.73 -5.53
N GLY A 113 32.68 5.71 -6.04
CA GLY A 113 31.59 6.38 -5.32
C GLY A 113 30.46 5.44 -4.91
N GLY A 114 29.99 4.60 -5.83
CA GLY A 114 28.95 3.61 -5.54
C GLY A 114 29.39 2.59 -4.50
N ARG A 115 30.65 2.12 -4.57
CA ARG A 115 31.22 1.24 -3.55
C ARG A 115 31.26 1.91 -2.19
N VAL A 116 31.71 3.17 -2.11
CA VAL A 116 31.77 3.92 -0.85
C VAL A 116 30.39 4.13 -0.25
N LEU A 117 29.40 4.51 -1.07
CA LEU A 117 28.01 4.67 -0.65
C LEU A 117 27.43 3.35 -0.12
N LEU A 118 27.47 2.28 -0.90
CA LEU A 118 26.93 0.97 -0.49
C LEU A 118 27.62 0.43 0.76
N THR A 119 28.95 0.61 0.87
CA THR A 119 29.73 0.22 2.06
C THR A 119 29.27 0.98 3.32
N ALA A 120 28.93 2.26 3.19
CA ALA A 120 28.38 3.03 4.29
C ALA A 120 26.95 2.59 4.64
N MET A 121 26.13 2.28 3.64
CA MET A 121 24.76 1.80 3.84
C MET A 121 24.72 0.48 4.62
N VAL A 122 25.53 -0.52 4.26
CA VAL A 122 25.55 -1.84 4.96
C VAL A 122 26.05 -1.77 6.41
N GLN A 123 26.57 -0.62 6.84
CA GLN A 123 26.94 -0.38 8.24
C GLN A 123 25.77 0.11 9.08
N ARG A 124 24.71 0.63 8.46
CA ARG A 124 23.57 1.18 9.20
C ARG A 124 22.40 0.17 9.26
N PRO A 125 21.80 -0.05 10.45
CA PRO A 125 20.75 -1.05 10.63
C PRO A 125 19.53 -0.87 9.72
N GLU A 126 19.15 0.36 9.38
CA GLU A 126 17.99 0.65 8.55
C GLU A 126 18.12 0.07 7.13
N TRP A 127 19.33 0.02 6.56
CA TRP A 127 19.58 -0.53 5.22
C TRP A 127 19.76 -2.05 5.21
N THR A 128 20.10 -2.63 6.34
CA THR A 128 20.23 -4.10 6.50
C THR A 128 18.95 -4.75 7.06
N GLY A 129 17.97 -3.93 7.49
CA GLY A 129 16.64 -4.35 7.91
C GLY A 129 15.53 -3.75 7.02
N PRO A 130 14.76 -2.75 7.49
CA PRO A 130 13.58 -2.21 6.79
C PRO A 130 13.79 -1.79 5.32
N ARG A 131 14.99 -1.28 4.98
CA ARG A 131 15.32 -0.77 3.64
C ARG A 131 16.16 -1.74 2.81
N PHE A 132 16.20 -3.01 3.21
CA PHE A 132 16.99 -4.02 2.53
C PHE A 132 16.60 -4.18 1.03
N ALA A 133 15.31 -4.07 0.70
CA ALA A 133 14.85 -4.05 -0.70
C ALA A 133 15.50 -2.91 -1.53
N ALA A 134 15.62 -1.71 -0.94
CA ALA A 134 16.23 -0.56 -1.61
C ALA A 134 17.75 -0.74 -1.75
N LEU A 135 18.42 -1.26 -0.71
CA LEU A 135 19.84 -1.64 -0.78
C LEU A 135 20.09 -2.68 -1.90
N ARG A 136 19.25 -3.71 -2.01
CA ARG A 136 19.30 -4.73 -3.06
C ARG A 136 19.11 -4.15 -4.46
N SER A 137 18.16 -3.23 -4.65
CA SER A 137 18.02 -2.49 -5.91
C SER A 137 19.26 -1.65 -6.23
N GLY A 138 19.90 -1.08 -5.20
CA GLY A 138 21.19 -0.41 -5.30
C GLY A 138 22.30 -1.25 -5.89
N LEU A 139 22.49 -2.44 -5.34
CA LEU A 139 23.51 -3.40 -5.82
C LEU A 139 23.27 -3.80 -7.28
N ARG A 140 22.01 -3.87 -7.74
CA ARG A 140 21.70 -4.18 -9.14
C ARG A 140 21.95 -3.00 -10.10
N LEU A 141 21.76 -1.76 -9.64
CA LEU A 141 21.69 -0.59 -10.52
C LEU A 141 22.90 0.34 -10.42
N LEU A 142 23.61 0.36 -9.29
CA LEU A 142 24.75 1.25 -9.07
C LEU A 142 26.07 0.58 -9.47
N PRO A 143 26.99 1.28 -10.13
CA PRO A 143 28.34 0.77 -10.38
C PRO A 143 29.14 0.70 -9.06
N HIS A 144 29.75 -0.44 -8.74
CA HIS A 144 30.56 -0.58 -7.50
C HIS A 144 31.58 -1.74 -7.49
N GLY A 145 31.63 -2.59 -8.51
CA GLY A 145 32.60 -3.71 -8.62
C GLY A 145 34.05 -3.26 -8.84
N SER A 146 35.02 -4.08 -8.42
CA SER A 146 36.42 -3.94 -8.84
C SER A 146 36.51 -4.46 -10.26
N ALA A 147 37.04 -3.68 -11.19
CA ALA A 147 37.36 -4.18 -12.52
C ALA A 147 38.28 -5.42 -12.36
N SER A 148 37.81 -6.58 -12.80
CA SER A 148 38.69 -7.75 -12.90
C SER A 148 39.86 -7.43 -13.82
N SER A 149 40.97 -8.15 -13.71
CA SER A 149 42.10 -8.01 -14.65
C SER A 149 41.65 -8.17 -16.12
N SER A 150 40.58 -8.93 -16.36
CA SER A 150 39.93 -9.10 -17.65
C SER A 150 39.14 -7.85 -18.10
N VAL A 151 38.44 -7.15 -17.21
CA VAL A 151 37.78 -5.85 -17.51
C VAL A 151 38.83 -4.77 -17.82
N GLN A 152 39.95 -4.79 -17.10
CA GLN A 152 41.05 -3.85 -17.34
C GLN A 152 41.71 -4.10 -18.70
N ARG A 153 41.95 -5.38 -19.04
CA ARG A 153 42.42 -5.82 -20.36
C ARG A 153 41.45 -5.43 -21.49
N MET A 154 40.15 -5.62 -21.29
CA MET A 154 39.10 -5.17 -22.22
C MET A 154 39.18 -3.67 -22.49
N ARG A 155 39.33 -2.86 -21.43
CA ARG A 155 39.45 -1.40 -21.54
C ARG A 155 40.74 -0.99 -22.26
N GLU A 156 41.86 -1.62 -21.96
CA GLU A 156 43.15 -1.38 -22.63
C GLU A 156 43.09 -1.71 -24.12
N GLN A 157 42.53 -2.85 -24.50
CA GLN A 157 42.32 -3.24 -25.90
C GLN A 157 41.44 -2.22 -26.64
N ALA A 158 40.36 -1.74 -26.00
CA ALA A 158 39.51 -0.71 -26.59
C ALA A 158 40.23 0.63 -26.78
N VAL A 159 41.16 1.01 -25.88
CA VAL A 159 42.02 2.20 -26.05
C VAL A 159 42.96 2.02 -27.24
N VAL A 160 43.69 0.90 -27.29
CA VAL A 160 44.64 0.61 -28.37
C VAL A 160 43.95 0.61 -29.74
N LEU A 161 42.73 0.09 -29.81
CA LEU A 161 41.91 0.12 -31.02
C LEU A 161 41.49 1.55 -31.39
N ALA A 162 41.03 2.36 -30.43
CA ALA A 162 40.62 3.73 -30.71
C ALA A 162 41.79 4.67 -31.09
N ASP A 163 43.01 4.37 -30.63
CA ASP A 163 44.22 5.10 -31.01
C ASP A 163 44.65 4.79 -32.45
N ARG A 164 44.35 3.57 -32.94
CA ARG A 164 44.63 3.14 -34.32
C ARG A 164 43.50 3.45 -35.30
N ASP A 165 42.26 3.39 -34.82
CA ASP A 165 41.05 3.68 -35.58
C ASP A 165 40.22 4.77 -34.84
N PRO A 166 40.37 6.04 -35.23
CA PRO A 166 39.60 7.14 -34.65
C PRO A 166 38.07 6.99 -34.78
N ALA A 167 37.57 6.24 -35.77
CA ALA A 167 36.14 5.99 -35.93
C ALA A 167 35.59 5.00 -34.88
N PHE A 168 36.46 4.20 -34.26
CA PHE A 168 36.11 3.30 -33.14
C PHE A 168 35.89 4.06 -31.81
N ALA A 169 36.19 5.37 -31.78
CA ALA A 169 36.11 6.19 -30.57
C ALA A 169 34.72 6.18 -29.89
N GLY A 170 33.63 6.03 -30.66
CA GLY A 170 32.28 5.93 -30.12
C GLY A 170 32.04 4.62 -29.36
N LEU A 171 32.44 3.48 -29.95
CA LEU A 171 32.37 2.17 -29.29
C LEU A 171 33.31 2.10 -28.09
N ARG A 172 34.51 2.66 -28.20
CA ARG A 172 35.44 2.79 -27.05
C ARG A 172 34.82 3.60 -25.91
N ALA A 173 34.15 4.72 -26.20
CA ALA A 173 33.49 5.53 -25.17
C ALA A 173 32.37 4.75 -24.46
N LYS A 174 31.60 3.94 -25.21
CA LYS A 174 30.60 3.02 -24.65
C LYS A 174 31.22 1.93 -23.77
N ILE A 175 32.24 1.24 -24.25
CA ILE A 175 32.95 0.16 -23.52
C ILE A 175 33.67 0.69 -22.27
N HIS A 176 34.15 1.94 -22.28
CA HIS A 176 34.75 2.58 -21.11
C HIS A 176 33.71 3.11 -20.12
N GLY A 177 32.66 3.77 -20.61
CA GLY A 177 31.66 4.43 -19.77
C GLY A 177 30.63 3.49 -19.16
N SER A 178 30.17 2.49 -19.91
CA SER A 178 29.11 1.57 -19.49
C SER A 178 29.16 0.27 -20.33
N PRO A 179 30.13 -0.63 -20.11
CA PRO A 179 30.23 -1.86 -20.88
C PRO A 179 29.06 -2.82 -20.57
N ASP A 180 28.56 -3.51 -21.59
CA ASP A 180 27.58 -4.59 -21.49
C ASP A 180 27.93 -5.79 -22.39
N GLY A 181 27.33 -6.96 -22.13
CA GLY A 181 27.63 -8.18 -22.89
C GLY A 181 27.25 -8.11 -24.37
N GLU A 182 26.34 -7.21 -24.77
CA GLU A 182 26.00 -7.01 -26.18
C GLU A 182 27.09 -6.25 -26.93
N ASP A 183 27.98 -5.52 -26.23
CA ASP A 183 29.09 -4.81 -26.84
C ASP A 183 30.02 -5.74 -27.62
N ALA A 184 30.12 -7.02 -27.24
CA ALA A 184 30.84 -8.02 -28.04
C ALA A 184 30.22 -8.18 -29.44
N GLY A 185 28.90 -8.20 -29.52
CA GLY A 185 28.15 -8.19 -30.78
C GLY A 185 28.36 -6.90 -31.57
N ARG A 186 28.37 -5.74 -30.90
CA ARG A 186 28.61 -4.43 -31.53
C ARG A 186 30.04 -4.33 -32.11
N VAL A 187 31.04 -4.81 -31.37
CA VAL A 187 32.44 -4.85 -31.83
C VAL A 187 32.61 -5.80 -33.01
N ARG A 188 31.99 -6.99 -32.97
CA ARG A 188 31.97 -7.91 -34.14
C ARG A 188 31.29 -7.30 -35.35
N ALA A 189 30.16 -6.60 -35.15
CA ALA A 189 29.46 -5.92 -36.23
C ALA A 189 30.32 -4.82 -36.84
N TYR A 190 31.02 -4.04 -36.01
CA TYR A 190 31.99 -3.04 -36.45
C TYR A 190 33.16 -3.66 -37.22
N ALA A 191 33.72 -4.76 -36.73
CA ALA A 191 34.85 -5.47 -37.36
C ALA A 191 34.54 -5.92 -38.80
N ARG A 192 33.28 -6.25 -39.11
CA ARG A 192 32.86 -6.71 -40.45
C ARG A 192 33.11 -5.70 -41.57
N GLN A 193 33.28 -4.41 -41.25
CA GLN A 193 33.58 -3.39 -42.26
C GLN A 193 35.04 -3.44 -42.76
N PHE A 194 35.93 -4.18 -42.09
CA PHE A 194 37.33 -4.35 -42.47
C PHE A 194 37.57 -5.69 -43.20
N PRO A 195 38.64 -5.82 -44.01
CA PRO A 195 39.10 -7.09 -44.55
C PRO A 195 39.45 -8.09 -43.43
N GLU A 196 39.30 -9.39 -43.70
CA GLU A 196 39.49 -10.47 -42.71
C GLU A 196 40.86 -10.40 -41.99
N ALA A 197 41.92 -10.01 -42.71
CA ALA A 197 43.27 -9.85 -42.16
C ALA A 197 43.39 -8.72 -41.10
N GLU A 198 42.44 -7.79 -41.03
CA GLU A 198 42.46 -6.63 -40.13
C GLU A 198 41.44 -6.75 -39.00
N ARG A 199 40.64 -7.83 -38.95
CA ARG A 199 39.58 -8.03 -37.95
C ARG A 199 40.10 -8.56 -36.62
N GLU A 200 41.23 -9.23 -36.62
CA GLU A 200 41.78 -9.96 -35.47
C GLU A 200 41.83 -9.10 -34.17
N PRO A 201 42.25 -7.83 -34.18
CA PRO A 201 42.25 -7.00 -32.97
C PRO A 201 40.86 -6.70 -32.42
N TYR A 202 39.85 -6.52 -33.30
CA TYR A 202 38.46 -6.27 -32.90
C TYR A 202 37.79 -7.55 -32.43
N GLU A 203 38.04 -8.68 -33.09
CA GLU A 203 37.53 -9.99 -32.68
C GLU A 203 38.15 -10.43 -31.35
N ALA A 204 39.42 -10.11 -31.09
CA ALA A 204 40.07 -10.31 -29.81
C ALA A 204 39.43 -9.48 -28.70
N LEU A 205 39.13 -8.20 -28.94
CA LEU A 205 38.36 -7.38 -27.99
C LEU A 205 36.97 -7.97 -27.75
N ALA A 206 36.25 -8.37 -28.80
CA ALA A 206 34.94 -9.00 -28.65
C ALA A 206 34.99 -10.32 -27.87
N ALA A 207 36.04 -11.12 -28.05
CA ALA A 207 36.26 -12.34 -27.29
C ALA A 207 36.59 -12.06 -25.81
N THR A 208 37.34 -10.99 -25.52
CA THR A 208 37.59 -10.54 -24.14
C THR A 208 36.32 -10.00 -23.49
N ILE A 209 35.46 -9.28 -24.24
CA ILE A 209 34.13 -8.89 -23.76
C ILE A 209 33.32 -10.16 -23.46
N ASP A 210 33.21 -11.09 -24.40
CA ASP A 210 32.53 -12.38 -24.16
C ASP A 210 33.06 -13.10 -22.92
N GLU A 211 34.37 -13.11 -22.69
CA GLU A 211 35.02 -13.74 -21.53
C GLU A 211 34.67 -13.03 -20.21
N VAL A 212 34.73 -11.70 -20.19
CA VAL A 212 34.31 -10.88 -19.04
C VAL A 212 32.83 -11.14 -18.68
N TYR A 213 32.00 -11.41 -19.68
CA TYR A 213 30.57 -11.65 -19.51
C TYR A 213 30.19 -13.15 -19.64
N ARG A 214 31.17 -14.06 -19.71
CA ARG A 214 30.95 -15.51 -19.67
C ARG A 214 30.79 -15.91 -18.22
N ALA A 215 29.67 -16.52 -17.87
CA ALA A 215 29.47 -17.02 -16.52
C ALA A 215 30.49 -18.15 -16.23
N GLU A 216 31.41 -17.94 -15.28
CA GLU A 216 32.08 -19.07 -14.64
C GLU A 216 30.99 -19.97 -13.99
N PRO A 217 31.19 -21.30 -13.95
CA PRO A 217 30.28 -22.17 -13.22
C PRO A 217 30.20 -21.71 -11.76
N MET A 218 28.99 -21.39 -11.29
CA MET A 218 28.73 -20.87 -9.94
C MET A 218 29.40 -21.70 -8.83
N ALA A 219 29.45 -23.02 -8.98
CA ALA A 219 30.17 -23.90 -8.07
C ALA A 219 31.66 -23.54 -7.86
N GLY A 220 32.38 -23.16 -8.92
CA GLY A 220 33.79 -22.80 -8.84
C GLY A 220 34.01 -21.52 -8.02
N GLU A 221 33.18 -20.51 -8.26
CA GLU A 221 33.20 -19.26 -7.51
C GLU A 221 32.88 -19.47 -6.02
N LEU A 222 31.85 -20.26 -5.72
CA LEU A 222 31.48 -20.58 -4.34
C LEU A 222 32.60 -21.30 -3.59
N LEU A 223 33.31 -22.24 -4.24
CA LEU A 223 34.47 -22.92 -3.66
C LEU A 223 35.62 -21.95 -3.41
N ARG A 224 35.91 -21.04 -4.36
CA ARG A 224 36.94 -20.00 -4.20
C ARG A 224 36.63 -19.08 -3.02
N LEU A 225 35.38 -18.64 -2.88
CA LEU A 225 34.94 -17.81 -1.75
C LEU A 225 35.02 -18.58 -0.43
N ALA A 226 34.64 -19.86 -0.42
CA ALA A 226 34.78 -20.72 0.75
C ALA A 226 36.25 -20.86 1.19
N ASP A 227 37.19 -20.99 0.26
CA ASP A 227 38.62 -21.04 0.56
C ASP A 227 39.17 -19.70 1.08
N THR A 228 38.54 -18.59 0.71
CA THR A 228 38.92 -17.24 1.15
C THR A 228 38.44 -16.94 2.58
N TYR A 229 37.21 -17.33 2.94
CA TYR A 229 36.60 -16.98 4.24
C TYR A 229 36.89 -17.97 5.38
N THR A 230 38.18 -18.24 5.63
CA THR A 230 38.64 -19.20 6.65
C THR A 230 38.22 -18.86 8.09
N ALA A 231 37.91 -17.59 8.37
CA ALA A 231 37.46 -17.13 9.68
C ALA A 231 35.97 -17.39 9.97
N ALA A 232 35.22 -17.93 9.00
CA ALA A 232 33.78 -18.20 9.13
C ALA A 232 33.42 -19.63 8.67
N PRO A 233 33.69 -20.67 9.50
CA PRO A 233 33.42 -22.07 9.12
C PRO A 233 31.98 -22.33 8.70
N TRP A 234 31.02 -21.67 9.35
CA TRP A 234 29.59 -21.74 9.00
C TRP A 234 29.30 -21.26 7.56
N LEU A 235 30.05 -20.25 7.09
CA LEU A 235 29.90 -19.70 5.74
C LEU A 235 30.59 -20.63 4.73
N GLN A 236 31.75 -21.18 5.08
CA GLN A 236 32.42 -22.18 4.24
C GLN A 236 31.54 -23.40 4.00
N GLU A 237 30.86 -23.89 5.05
CA GLU A 237 29.92 -25.01 4.95
C GLU A 237 28.73 -24.68 4.02
N GLN A 238 28.10 -23.52 4.20
CA GLN A 238 27.00 -23.08 3.32
C GLN A 238 27.44 -22.95 1.85
N LEU A 239 28.58 -22.31 1.60
CA LEU A 239 29.12 -22.12 0.25
C LEU A 239 29.48 -23.44 -0.41
N ARG A 240 30.14 -24.36 0.30
CA ARG A 240 30.50 -25.69 -0.23
C ARG A 240 29.27 -26.56 -0.49
N SER A 241 28.27 -26.51 0.40
CA SER A 241 27.00 -27.22 0.22
C SER A 241 26.27 -26.74 -1.04
N ALA A 242 26.15 -25.42 -1.21
CA ALA A 242 25.54 -24.85 -2.40
C ALA A 242 26.34 -25.16 -3.67
N ALA A 243 27.68 -25.13 -3.60
CA ALA A 243 28.54 -25.48 -4.73
C ALA A 243 28.30 -26.92 -5.23
N ALA A 244 28.05 -27.87 -4.33
CA ALA A 244 27.71 -29.25 -4.71
C ALA A 244 26.39 -29.34 -5.48
N GLY A 245 25.42 -28.47 -5.17
CA GLY A 245 24.14 -28.39 -5.89
C GLY A 245 24.19 -27.57 -7.18
N LEU A 246 25.22 -26.75 -7.39
CA LEU A 246 25.34 -25.80 -8.52
C LEU A 246 26.43 -26.18 -9.53
N THR A 247 26.67 -27.49 -9.68
CA THR A 247 27.57 -28.03 -10.69
C THR A 247 26.90 -28.03 -12.08
N PRO A 248 27.69 -28.05 -13.18
CA PRO A 248 27.12 -28.16 -14.53
C PRO A 248 26.23 -29.38 -14.75
N ASP A 249 26.48 -30.48 -14.03
CA ASP A 249 25.75 -31.75 -14.15
C ASP A 249 24.51 -31.83 -13.25
N SER A 250 24.32 -30.87 -12.35
CA SER A 250 23.16 -30.81 -11.47
C SER A 250 21.87 -30.54 -12.26
N ASP A 251 20.79 -31.25 -11.92
CA ASP A 251 19.48 -30.98 -12.51
C ASP A 251 18.89 -29.62 -12.08
N ALA A 252 17.87 -29.17 -12.81
CA ALA A 252 17.26 -27.86 -12.60
C ALA A 252 16.69 -27.70 -11.18
N ALA A 253 16.07 -28.74 -10.62
CA ALA A 253 15.47 -28.69 -9.28
C ALA A 253 16.55 -28.56 -8.18
N THR A 254 17.66 -29.28 -8.31
CA THR A 254 18.81 -29.21 -7.40
C THR A 254 19.46 -27.84 -7.45
N ARG A 255 19.67 -27.28 -8.65
CA ARG A 255 20.22 -25.92 -8.81
C ARG A 255 19.28 -24.85 -8.24
N LEU A 256 17.97 -25.00 -8.45
CA LEU A 256 16.96 -24.11 -7.88
C LEU A 256 17.01 -24.14 -6.35
N ALA A 257 17.07 -25.33 -5.75
CA ALA A 257 17.12 -25.49 -4.30
C ALA A 257 18.40 -24.91 -3.69
N ALA A 258 19.57 -25.20 -4.28
CA ALA A 258 20.86 -24.72 -3.79
C ALA A 258 20.99 -23.19 -3.88
N SER A 259 20.55 -22.59 -5.00
CA SER A 259 20.56 -21.12 -5.17
C SER A 259 19.61 -20.42 -4.19
N ALA A 260 18.36 -20.89 -4.07
CA ALA A 260 17.38 -20.33 -3.14
C ALA A 260 17.81 -20.43 -1.67
N THR A 261 18.29 -21.61 -1.25
CA THR A 261 18.71 -21.85 0.13
C THR A 261 19.91 -20.98 0.51
N LEU A 262 20.90 -20.87 -0.38
CA LEU A 262 22.06 -20.02 -0.12
C LEU A 262 21.67 -18.54 -0.10
N LEU A 263 20.79 -18.08 -1.00
CA LEU A 263 20.26 -16.71 -0.99
C LEU A 263 19.64 -16.32 0.35
N ALA A 264 18.74 -17.15 0.88
CA ALA A 264 18.13 -16.91 2.18
C ALA A 264 19.18 -16.95 3.30
N GLY A 265 20.06 -17.95 3.29
CA GLY A 265 21.13 -18.10 4.27
C GLY A 265 22.12 -16.92 4.32
N LEU A 266 22.48 -16.35 3.17
CA LEU A 266 23.32 -15.15 3.10
C LEU A 266 22.66 -13.96 3.78
N ARG A 267 21.34 -13.78 3.60
CA ARG A 267 20.58 -12.71 4.25
C ARG A 267 20.53 -12.91 5.77
N ASP A 268 20.18 -14.09 6.25
CA ASP A 268 20.09 -14.40 7.69
C ASP A 268 21.41 -14.16 8.42
N ASN A 269 22.53 -14.43 7.74
CA ASN A 269 23.85 -14.40 8.34
C ASN A 269 24.65 -13.13 8.01
N LEU A 270 24.09 -12.19 7.23
CA LEU A 270 24.79 -10.99 6.76
C LEU A 270 25.39 -10.18 7.92
N LEU A 271 24.65 -10.03 9.02
CA LEU A 271 25.09 -9.26 10.18
C LEU A 271 26.12 -9.98 11.06
N ARG A 272 26.30 -11.31 10.89
CA ARG A 272 27.38 -12.07 11.56
C ARG A 272 28.74 -11.69 10.99
N VAL A 273 28.79 -11.22 9.75
CA VAL A 273 29.99 -10.71 9.11
C VAL A 273 30.27 -9.30 9.62
N ARG A 274 31.45 -9.09 10.22
CA ARG A 274 31.83 -7.77 10.77
C ARG A 274 32.38 -6.80 9.73
N SER A 275 33.02 -7.31 8.67
CA SER A 275 33.63 -6.48 7.62
C SER A 275 32.56 -5.96 6.65
N PRO A 276 32.37 -4.64 6.52
CA PRO A 276 31.43 -4.06 5.55
C PRO A 276 31.74 -4.44 4.10
N SER A 277 33.02 -4.51 3.74
CA SER A 277 33.44 -4.91 2.39
C SER A 277 33.05 -6.35 2.06
N VAL A 278 33.15 -7.25 3.05
CA VAL A 278 32.73 -8.65 2.87
C VAL A 278 31.20 -8.75 2.81
N ARG A 279 30.46 -7.90 3.55
CA ARG A 279 29.00 -7.83 3.41
C ARG A 279 28.59 -7.47 1.98
N ILE A 280 29.28 -6.51 1.35
CA ILE A 280 29.04 -6.16 -0.06
C ILE A 280 29.35 -7.34 -0.97
N GLU A 281 30.49 -8.02 -0.80
CA GLU A 281 30.85 -9.20 -1.62
C GLU A 281 29.82 -10.33 -1.51
N LEU A 282 29.28 -10.59 -0.31
CA LEU A 282 28.20 -11.57 -0.12
C LEU A 282 26.87 -11.12 -0.73
N LEU A 283 26.58 -9.82 -0.70
CA LEU A 283 25.39 -9.28 -1.35
C LEU A 283 25.50 -9.33 -2.88
N ASP A 284 26.69 -9.09 -3.42
CA ASP A 284 27.00 -9.25 -4.85
C ASP A 284 26.82 -10.70 -5.28
N LEU A 285 27.40 -11.65 -4.52
CA LEU A 285 27.16 -13.07 -4.70
C LEU A 285 25.65 -13.39 -4.72
N GLY A 286 24.88 -12.75 -3.82
CA GLY A 286 23.43 -12.85 -3.82
C GLY A 286 22.76 -12.37 -5.12
N VAL A 287 23.26 -11.31 -5.79
CA VAL A 287 22.75 -10.91 -7.12
C VAL A 287 23.05 -11.99 -8.18
N GLU A 288 24.18 -12.69 -8.05
CA GLU A 288 24.57 -13.74 -8.99
C GLU A 288 23.77 -15.03 -8.79
N LEU A 289 23.53 -15.40 -7.53
CA LEU A 289 22.67 -16.53 -7.18
C LEU A 289 21.21 -16.29 -7.61
N GLU A 290 20.73 -15.04 -7.55
CA GLU A 290 19.41 -14.66 -8.07
C GLU A 290 19.32 -14.92 -9.59
N ARG A 291 20.38 -14.58 -10.35
CA ARG A 291 20.47 -14.91 -11.79
C ARG A 291 20.49 -16.42 -12.03
N GLU A 292 21.21 -17.18 -11.22
CA GLU A 292 21.27 -18.65 -11.34
C GLU A 292 19.92 -19.30 -10.99
N PHE A 293 19.21 -18.79 -9.98
CA PHE A 293 17.85 -19.20 -9.64
C PHE A 293 16.92 -19.04 -10.84
N PHE A 294 16.99 -17.92 -11.58
CA PHE A 294 16.17 -17.73 -12.79
C PHE A 294 16.47 -18.73 -13.90
N ARG A 295 17.76 -19.03 -14.13
CA ARG A 295 18.16 -20.03 -15.12
C ARG A 295 17.60 -21.40 -14.73
N ALA A 296 17.78 -21.80 -13.48
CA ALA A 296 17.25 -23.06 -12.96
C ALA A 296 15.72 -23.13 -13.05
N ALA A 297 15.01 -22.04 -12.69
CA ALA A 297 13.56 -21.96 -12.80
C ALA A 297 13.06 -22.05 -14.27
N GLY A 298 13.80 -21.45 -15.21
CA GLY A 298 13.53 -21.57 -16.64
C GLY A 298 13.69 -23.01 -17.14
N ASP A 299 14.79 -23.67 -16.76
CA ASP A 299 15.10 -25.06 -17.13
C ASP A 299 14.14 -26.08 -16.52
N LEU A 300 13.53 -25.75 -15.36
CA LEU A 300 12.53 -26.59 -14.70
C LEU A 300 11.16 -26.56 -15.41
N GLY A 301 10.89 -25.54 -16.23
CA GLY A 301 9.61 -25.31 -16.90
C GLY A 301 8.95 -26.55 -17.54
N PRO A 302 9.67 -27.37 -18.34
CA PRO A 302 9.12 -28.58 -18.93
C PRO A 302 8.70 -29.65 -17.90
N GLN A 303 9.38 -29.72 -16.75
CA GLN A 303 9.14 -30.73 -15.71
C GLN A 303 7.96 -30.37 -14.79
N LEU A 304 7.50 -29.11 -14.82
CA LEU A 304 6.35 -28.66 -14.01
C LEU A 304 5.06 -29.44 -14.33
N ALA A 305 4.93 -30.00 -15.54
CA ALA A 305 3.73 -30.72 -15.96
C ALA A 305 3.49 -32.01 -15.19
N ASP A 306 4.57 -32.76 -14.94
CA ASP A 306 4.52 -34.08 -14.34
C ASP A 306 4.78 -34.05 -12.82
N ALA A 307 5.14 -32.89 -12.29
CA ALA A 307 5.43 -32.72 -10.88
C ALA A 307 4.16 -32.79 -10.02
N THR A 308 4.29 -33.40 -8.85
CA THR A 308 3.19 -33.55 -7.89
C THR A 308 2.80 -32.20 -7.29
N ARG A 309 1.59 -32.08 -6.73
CA ARG A 309 1.19 -30.89 -5.96
C ARG A 309 2.16 -30.60 -4.82
N ARG A 310 2.69 -31.63 -4.16
CA ARG A 310 3.72 -31.51 -3.10
C ARG A 310 5.00 -30.89 -3.64
N GLN A 311 5.51 -31.33 -4.78
CA GLN A 311 6.70 -30.74 -5.40
C GLN A 311 6.48 -29.26 -5.77
N HIS A 312 5.29 -28.91 -6.26
CA HIS A 312 4.95 -27.50 -6.51
C HIS A 312 4.95 -26.66 -5.23
N LEU A 313 4.42 -27.18 -4.12
CA LEU A 313 4.46 -26.51 -2.82
C LEU A 313 5.91 -26.34 -2.31
N GLU A 314 6.76 -27.35 -2.48
CA GLU A 314 8.19 -27.28 -2.13
C GLU A 314 8.90 -26.19 -2.96
N TRP A 315 8.61 -26.10 -4.27
CA TRP A 315 9.17 -25.06 -5.12
C TRP A 315 8.62 -23.66 -4.82
N LEU A 316 7.38 -23.54 -4.34
CA LEU A 316 6.85 -22.27 -3.82
C LEU A 316 7.66 -21.80 -2.59
N VAL A 317 7.99 -22.71 -1.67
CA VAL A 317 8.84 -22.39 -0.51
C VAL A 317 10.22 -21.92 -0.97
N LEU A 318 10.87 -22.61 -1.91
CA LEU A 318 12.16 -22.20 -2.46
C LEU A 318 12.10 -20.84 -3.18
N ALA A 319 11.04 -20.59 -3.95
CA ALA A 319 10.87 -19.30 -4.62
C ALA A 319 10.68 -18.16 -3.61
N ALA A 320 10.02 -18.42 -2.49
CA ALA A 320 9.89 -17.46 -1.41
C ALA A 320 11.18 -17.30 -0.58
N ASP A 321 11.98 -18.35 -0.38
CA ASP A 321 13.33 -18.27 0.19
C ASP A 321 14.22 -17.35 -0.68
N ALA A 322 14.17 -17.52 -2.01
CA ALA A 322 14.87 -16.65 -2.96
C ALA A 322 14.32 -15.21 -2.93
N ALA A 323 12.99 -15.01 -2.85
CA ALA A 323 12.39 -13.68 -2.72
C ALA A 323 12.76 -12.99 -1.39
N TYR A 324 12.90 -13.76 -0.31
CA TYR A 324 13.45 -13.29 0.95
C TYR A 324 14.92 -12.88 0.77
N GLY A 325 15.79 -13.71 0.20
CA GLY A 325 17.18 -13.33 -0.08
C GLY A 325 17.31 -12.09 -0.97
N ALA A 326 16.40 -11.92 -1.94
CA ALA A 326 16.35 -10.77 -2.85
C ALA A 326 15.81 -9.48 -2.20
N GLY A 327 15.25 -9.56 -1.00
CA GLY A 327 14.77 -8.42 -0.23
C GLY A 327 13.28 -8.09 -0.39
N LEU A 328 12.52 -8.90 -1.12
CA LEU A 328 11.10 -8.64 -1.42
C LEU A 328 10.17 -9.10 -0.31
N LEU A 329 10.57 -10.10 0.45
CA LEU A 329 9.90 -10.52 1.68
C LEU A 329 10.77 -10.13 2.87
N ASN A 330 10.18 -9.69 3.97
CA ASN A 330 10.91 -9.54 5.23
C ASN A 330 10.89 -10.86 6.03
N THR A 331 11.59 -10.89 7.16
CA THR A 331 11.74 -12.11 7.97
C THR A 331 10.40 -12.62 8.50
N ARG A 332 9.49 -11.70 8.87
CA ARG A 332 8.15 -12.05 9.37
C ARG A 332 7.30 -12.72 8.29
N LEU A 333 7.25 -12.13 7.10
CA LEU A 333 6.45 -12.62 5.97
C LEU A 333 6.97 -13.95 5.43
N HIS A 334 8.29 -14.08 5.35
CA HIS A 334 8.95 -15.33 4.97
C HIS A 334 8.59 -16.48 5.92
N ARG A 335 8.67 -16.24 7.25
CA ARG A 335 8.25 -17.21 8.25
C ARG A 335 6.76 -17.53 8.17
N ALA A 336 5.91 -16.51 8.07
CA ALA A 336 4.46 -16.69 8.03
C ALA A 336 3.99 -17.52 6.82
N MET A 337 4.70 -17.44 5.69
CA MET A 337 4.46 -18.28 4.51
C MET A 337 4.91 -19.73 4.77
N ARG A 338 6.11 -19.92 5.33
CA ARG A 338 6.64 -21.26 5.67
C ARG A 338 5.72 -21.98 6.66
N ASP A 339 5.33 -21.32 7.74
CA ASP A 339 4.43 -21.86 8.77
C ASP A 339 3.09 -22.30 8.14
N ALA A 340 2.55 -21.54 7.17
CA ALA A 340 1.30 -21.91 6.51
C ALA A 340 1.42 -23.17 5.64
N VAL A 341 2.54 -23.36 4.94
CA VAL A 341 2.78 -24.60 4.17
C VAL A 341 3.02 -25.77 5.12
N GLU A 342 3.74 -25.56 6.21
CA GLU A 342 4.04 -26.57 7.23
C GLU A 342 2.81 -27.01 8.03
N GLU A 343 1.72 -26.22 8.06
CA GLU A 343 0.44 -26.66 8.62
C GLU A 343 -0.22 -27.78 7.79
N VAL A 344 0.03 -27.82 6.48
CA VAL A 344 -0.60 -28.75 5.54
C VAL A 344 0.37 -29.88 5.19
N THR A 345 0.49 -30.87 6.08
CA THR A 345 1.50 -31.94 5.97
C THR A 345 1.01 -33.26 5.35
N GLY A 346 -0.30 -33.52 5.41
CA GLY A 346 -0.90 -34.79 4.99
C GLY A 346 -0.65 -35.14 3.51
N ALA A 347 -0.56 -36.44 3.19
CA ALA A 347 -0.54 -36.87 1.78
C ALA A 347 -1.89 -36.59 1.11
N ASP A 348 -2.99 -36.79 1.85
CA ASP A 348 -4.34 -36.40 1.49
C ASP A 348 -4.84 -35.31 2.43
N VAL A 349 -5.40 -34.23 1.88
CA VAL A 349 -5.91 -33.08 2.66
C VAL A 349 -7.33 -32.71 2.20
N ASP A 350 -8.09 -31.99 3.02
CA ASP A 350 -9.41 -31.51 2.60
C ASP A 350 -9.26 -30.39 1.56
N LEU A 351 -10.12 -30.38 0.53
CA LEU A 351 -10.07 -29.35 -0.51
C LEU A 351 -10.26 -27.94 0.06
N SER A 352 -11.07 -27.79 1.12
CA SER A 352 -11.24 -26.51 1.83
C SER A 352 -9.94 -26.02 2.48
N GLU A 353 -9.18 -26.90 3.14
CA GLU A 353 -7.88 -26.62 3.74
C GLU A 353 -6.83 -26.26 2.68
N TYR A 354 -6.76 -27.07 1.60
CA TYR A 354 -5.86 -26.80 0.49
C TYR A 354 -6.14 -25.46 -0.19
N ARG A 355 -7.41 -25.13 -0.46
CA ARG A 355 -7.80 -23.83 -1.03
C ARG A 355 -7.51 -22.67 -0.09
N ALA A 356 -7.68 -22.86 1.22
CA ALA A 356 -7.34 -21.84 2.22
C ALA A 356 -5.83 -21.56 2.24
N LEU A 357 -4.99 -22.60 2.14
CA LEU A 357 -3.55 -22.45 1.97
C LEU A 357 -3.21 -21.66 0.71
N LEU A 358 -3.68 -22.10 -0.47
CA LEU A 358 -3.36 -21.43 -1.73
C LEU A 358 -3.84 -19.97 -1.75
N ARG A 359 -5.03 -19.69 -1.21
CA ARG A 359 -5.53 -18.32 -1.07
C ARG A 359 -4.59 -17.48 -0.21
N TYR A 360 -4.07 -18.03 0.89
CA TYR A 360 -3.10 -17.35 1.73
C TYR A 360 -1.77 -17.10 1.02
N LEU A 361 -1.24 -18.12 0.33
CA LEU A 361 -0.01 -17.98 -0.48
C LEU A 361 -0.15 -16.96 -1.61
N GLY A 362 -1.39 -16.73 -2.11
CA GLY A 362 -1.72 -15.66 -3.06
C GLY A 362 -1.34 -14.25 -2.63
N ARG A 363 -1.05 -14.04 -1.34
CA ARG A 363 -0.64 -12.74 -0.80
C ARG A 363 0.84 -12.45 -0.99
N VAL A 364 1.67 -13.48 -1.16
CA VAL A 364 3.13 -13.37 -1.21
C VAL A 364 3.63 -12.43 -2.33
N PRO A 365 3.10 -12.49 -3.58
CA PRO A 365 3.46 -11.52 -4.60
C PRO A 365 3.04 -10.08 -4.23
N GLY A 366 1.87 -9.94 -3.61
CA GLY A 366 1.35 -8.67 -3.10
C GLY A 366 2.28 -8.06 -2.04
N TRP A 367 2.80 -8.86 -1.12
CA TRP A 367 3.78 -8.44 -0.12
C TRP A 367 5.06 -7.88 -0.75
N GLY A 368 5.58 -8.54 -1.79
CA GLY A 368 6.74 -8.05 -2.55
C GLY A 368 6.48 -6.72 -3.25
N SER A 369 5.29 -6.56 -3.86
CA SER A 369 4.91 -5.28 -4.47
C SER A 369 4.78 -4.18 -3.43
N GLN A 370 4.20 -4.50 -2.27
CA GLN A 370 4.04 -3.58 -1.14
C GLN A 370 5.41 -3.11 -0.63
N ALA A 371 6.36 -4.02 -0.42
CA ALA A 371 7.71 -3.68 0.00
C ALA A 371 8.42 -2.69 -0.95
N LEU A 372 8.29 -2.89 -2.27
CA LEU A 372 8.85 -1.96 -3.26
C LEU A 372 8.12 -0.61 -3.28
N ARG A 373 6.79 -0.60 -3.20
CA ARG A 373 6.01 0.65 -3.16
C ARG A 373 6.40 1.49 -1.94
N MET A 374 6.56 0.88 -0.78
CA MET A 374 6.99 1.58 0.43
C MET A 374 8.31 2.34 0.22
N GLN A 375 9.26 1.76 -0.52
CA GLN A 375 10.58 2.37 -0.75
C GLN A 375 10.61 3.36 -1.92
N PHE A 376 9.78 3.16 -2.95
CA PHE A 376 9.95 3.84 -4.24
C PHE A 376 8.72 4.62 -4.73
N GLN A 377 7.51 4.38 -4.21
CA GLN A 377 6.28 4.93 -4.80
C GLN A 377 6.27 6.46 -4.83
N SER A 378 6.71 7.12 -3.76
CA SER A 378 6.80 8.58 -3.71
C SER A 378 7.74 9.12 -4.78
N SER A 379 8.93 8.54 -4.92
CA SER A 379 9.94 8.96 -5.89
C SER A 379 9.53 8.62 -7.34
N VAL A 380 8.81 7.51 -7.54
CA VAL A 380 8.19 7.16 -8.82
C VAL A 380 7.17 8.21 -9.22
N ALA A 381 6.26 8.59 -8.31
CA ALA A 381 5.27 9.64 -8.57
C ALA A 381 5.93 10.99 -8.89
N THR A 382 6.96 11.37 -8.12
CA THR A 382 7.75 12.58 -8.38
C THR A 382 8.36 12.57 -9.78
N LEU A 383 9.07 11.51 -10.17
CA LEU A 383 9.73 11.47 -11.48
C LEU A 383 8.75 11.23 -12.64
N ALA A 384 7.63 10.54 -12.42
CA ALA A 384 6.58 10.33 -13.42
C ALA A 384 5.99 11.65 -13.94
N ALA A 385 5.95 12.68 -13.10
CA ALA A 385 5.50 14.03 -13.50
C ALA A 385 6.35 14.66 -14.62
N ILE A 386 7.61 14.24 -14.78
CA ILE A 386 8.50 14.71 -15.85
C ILE A 386 8.89 13.61 -16.85
N GLU A 387 8.75 12.33 -16.49
CA GLU A 387 9.05 11.16 -17.31
C GLU A 387 8.08 9.99 -16.98
N PRO A 388 7.00 9.82 -17.76
CA PRO A 388 5.98 8.80 -17.48
C PRO A 388 6.51 7.36 -17.40
N ARG A 389 7.63 7.03 -18.05
CA ARG A 389 8.26 5.70 -17.95
C ARG A 389 8.71 5.33 -16.54
N ALA A 390 8.87 6.30 -15.64
CA ALA A 390 9.17 6.04 -14.24
C ALA A 390 8.10 5.15 -13.56
N GLU A 391 6.84 5.21 -14.01
CA GLU A 391 5.74 4.38 -13.49
C GLU A 391 6.00 2.88 -13.66
N HIS A 392 6.86 2.48 -14.61
CA HIS A 392 7.16 1.07 -14.86
C HIS A 392 8.25 0.50 -13.94
N PHE A 393 8.93 1.33 -13.16
CA PHE A 393 10.07 0.91 -12.33
C PHE A 393 9.74 -0.25 -11.39
N ILE A 394 8.66 -0.14 -10.60
CA ILE A 394 8.28 -1.16 -9.62
C ILE A 394 7.87 -2.47 -10.33
N ALA A 395 7.08 -2.35 -11.40
CA ALA A 395 6.65 -3.52 -12.17
C ALA A 395 7.84 -4.25 -12.82
N ASP A 396 8.85 -3.52 -13.28
CA ASP A 396 10.08 -4.08 -13.82
C ASP A 396 10.87 -4.87 -12.76
N GLN A 397 11.04 -4.29 -11.57
CA GLN A 397 11.69 -4.99 -10.44
C GLN A 397 10.95 -6.28 -10.05
N LEU A 398 9.61 -6.29 -10.08
CA LEU A 398 8.81 -7.49 -9.78
C LEU A 398 8.95 -8.56 -10.88
N ARG A 399 8.93 -8.18 -12.16
CA ARG A 399 9.11 -9.12 -13.29
C ARG A 399 10.50 -9.76 -13.28
N GLY A 400 11.50 -9.01 -12.86
CA GLY A 400 12.87 -9.51 -12.68
C GLY A 400 13.12 -10.18 -11.34
N SER A 401 12.08 -10.65 -10.62
CA SER A 401 12.22 -11.24 -9.27
C SER A 401 11.78 -12.72 -9.16
N PRO A 402 12.27 -13.46 -8.14
CA PRO A 402 11.82 -14.83 -7.85
C PRO A 402 10.29 -14.97 -7.67
N LEU A 403 9.60 -13.88 -7.34
CA LEU A 403 8.14 -13.86 -7.21
C LEU A 403 7.42 -14.16 -8.53
N LEU A 404 8.04 -13.90 -9.69
CA LEU A 404 7.45 -14.26 -10.98
C LEU A 404 7.28 -15.79 -11.10
N PHE A 405 8.30 -16.55 -10.71
CA PHE A 405 8.25 -18.01 -10.70
C PHE A 405 7.28 -18.51 -9.63
N PHE A 406 7.27 -17.88 -8.44
CA PHE A 406 6.30 -18.16 -7.39
C PHE A 406 4.85 -18.03 -7.89
N SER A 407 4.50 -16.89 -8.51
CA SER A 407 3.14 -16.65 -9.01
C SER A 407 2.72 -17.70 -10.04
N ARG A 408 3.62 -18.08 -10.97
CA ARG A 408 3.32 -19.11 -11.96
C ARG A 408 2.96 -20.46 -11.33
N LEU A 409 3.73 -20.91 -10.34
CA LEU A 409 3.47 -22.17 -9.62
C LEU A 409 2.13 -22.10 -8.87
N LEU A 410 1.88 -20.97 -8.20
CA LEU A 410 0.65 -20.77 -7.45
C LEU A 410 -0.57 -20.74 -8.36
N ASP A 411 -0.48 -20.11 -9.54
CA ASP A 411 -1.56 -20.06 -10.52
C ASP A 411 -1.93 -21.44 -11.04
N ASP A 412 -0.94 -22.33 -11.23
CA ASP A 412 -1.17 -23.72 -11.63
C ASP A 412 -1.94 -24.49 -10.53
N LEU A 413 -1.49 -24.39 -9.27
CA LEU A 413 -2.16 -25.04 -8.14
C LEU A 413 -3.55 -24.46 -7.85
N SER A 414 -3.71 -23.14 -7.97
CA SER A 414 -4.97 -22.46 -7.72
C SER A 414 -6.02 -22.82 -8.78
N ARG A 415 -5.62 -22.91 -10.06
CA ARG A 415 -6.49 -23.42 -11.13
C ARG A 415 -6.89 -24.87 -10.89
N ASP A 416 -5.98 -25.70 -10.43
CA ASP A 416 -6.27 -27.08 -10.06
C ASP A 416 -7.29 -27.18 -8.91
N ALA A 417 -7.05 -26.47 -7.81
CA ALA A 417 -7.94 -26.47 -6.65
C ALA A 417 -9.33 -25.91 -6.98
N ASN A 418 -9.42 -24.88 -7.83
CA ASN A 418 -10.69 -24.33 -8.29
C ASN A 418 -11.46 -25.31 -9.18
N ARG A 419 -10.79 -26.06 -10.05
CA ARG A 419 -11.43 -27.16 -10.81
C ARG A 419 -11.98 -28.23 -9.90
N LEU A 420 -11.21 -28.67 -8.91
CA LEU A 420 -11.67 -29.66 -7.91
C LEU A 420 -12.87 -29.16 -7.11
N ALA A 421 -13.05 -27.84 -6.99
CA ALA A 421 -14.18 -27.20 -6.31
C ALA A 421 -15.36 -26.86 -7.23
N GLY A 422 -15.25 -27.03 -8.55
CA GLY A 422 -16.26 -26.56 -9.51
C GLY A 422 -16.34 -25.03 -9.63
N VAL A 423 -15.26 -24.32 -9.26
CA VAL A 423 -15.19 -22.86 -9.26
C VAL A 423 -14.80 -22.37 -10.65
N HIS A 424 -15.70 -21.61 -11.27
CA HIS A 424 -15.46 -20.90 -12.53
C HIS A 424 -15.86 -19.44 -12.32
N HIS A 425 -14.89 -18.53 -12.27
CA HIS A 425 -15.18 -17.11 -12.40
C HIS A 425 -15.53 -16.82 -13.86
N ARG A 426 -16.31 -15.79 -14.13
CA ARG A 426 -16.63 -15.39 -15.50
C ARG A 426 -16.22 -13.96 -15.77
N LEU A 427 -15.47 -13.76 -16.85
CA LEU A 427 -15.05 -12.44 -17.34
C LEU A 427 -15.50 -12.27 -18.79
N PHE A 428 -16.47 -11.39 -19.00
CA PHE A 428 -17.05 -11.06 -20.31
C PHE A 428 -17.43 -12.30 -21.14
N GLY A 429 -18.07 -13.27 -20.50
CA GLY A 429 -18.53 -14.51 -21.13
C GLY A 429 -17.49 -15.63 -21.21
N ARG A 430 -16.27 -15.41 -20.70
CA ARG A 430 -15.23 -16.44 -20.61
C ARG A 430 -15.09 -16.95 -19.19
N ASP A 431 -15.01 -18.26 -19.03
CA ASP A 431 -14.68 -18.84 -17.74
C ASP A 431 -13.18 -18.65 -17.47
N ILE A 432 -12.84 -18.05 -16.34
CA ILE A 432 -11.47 -17.89 -15.85
C ILE A 432 -11.32 -18.64 -14.53
N GLY A 433 -10.21 -19.36 -14.39
CA GLY A 433 -9.93 -20.18 -13.21
C GLY A 433 -9.39 -19.37 -12.03
N VAL A 434 -8.76 -18.22 -12.27
CA VAL A 434 -8.10 -17.36 -11.26
C VAL A 434 -8.12 -15.89 -11.70
N GLY A 435 -7.79 -14.96 -10.80
CA GLY A 435 -7.58 -13.53 -11.09
C GLY A 435 -8.57 -12.58 -10.41
N PHE A 436 -9.60 -13.13 -9.76
CA PHE A 436 -10.47 -12.40 -8.84
C PHE A 436 -10.37 -12.96 -7.43
N ASN A 437 -10.41 -12.09 -6.44
CA ASN A 437 -10.62 -12.47 -5.05
C ASN A 437 -11.68 -11.55 -4.43
N ALA A 438 -12.78 -12.15 -4.01
CA ALA A 438 -13.93 -11.43 -3.48
C ALA A 438 -13.62 -10.85 -2.09
N LEU A 439 -13.95 -9.58 -1.88
CA LEU A 439 -13.89 -8.91 -0.59
C LEU A 439 -15.28 -8.72 0.02
N ASN A 440 -16.26 -8.39 -0.82
CA ASN A 440 -17.65 -8.22 -0.41
C ASN A 440 -18.60 -8.75 -1.49
N ALA A 441 -19.59 -9.54 -1.07
CA ALA A 441 -20.62 -10.06 -1.94
C ALA A 441 -21.63 -8.97 -2.32
N GLY A 442 -22.25 -9.13 -3.49
CA GLY A 442 -23.22 -8.18 -4.00
C GLY A 442 -23.52 -8.40 -5.48
N LEU A 443 -24.58 -7.76 -5.95
CA LEU A 443 -24.95 -7.73 -7.36
C LEU A 443 -25.23 -6.28 -7.76
N ALA A 444 -24.48 -5.78 -8.73
CA ALA A 444 -24.62 -4.42 -9.20
C ALA A 444 -24.44 -4.32 -10.71
N GLN A 445 -25.02 -3.27 -11.27
CA GLN A 445 -24.81 -2.86 -12.65
C GLN A 445 -24.32 -1.41 -12.67
N GLY A 446 -23.45 -1.09 -13.62
CA GLY A 446 -22.87 0.24 -13.71
C GLY A 446 -21.94 0.42 -14.90
N ILE A 447 -21.34 1.60 -15.03
CA ILE A 447 -20.36 1.92 -16.06
C ILE A 447 -18.96 1.57 -15.54
N LEU A 448 -18.21 0.73 -16.27
CA LEU A 448 -16.85 0.35 -15.89
C LEU A 448 -15.87 1.50 -16.14
N HIS A 449 -15.10 1.88 -15.13
CA HIS A 449 -14.03 2.87 -15.22
C HIS A 449 -12.71 2.27 -14.72
N THR A 450 -11.68 2.26 -15.58
CA THR A 450 -10.40 1.57 -15.35
C THR A 450 -9.22 2.49 -15.05
N ALA A 451 -9.43 3.80 -15.20
CA ALA A 451 -8.49 4.85 -14.83
C ALA A 451 -9.25 6.10 -14.33
N PRO A 452 -9.98 6.02 -13.21
CA PRO A 452 -10.67 7.18 -12.64
C PRO A 452 -9.68 8.22 -12.12
N ASP A 453 -10.06 9.50 -12.22
CA ASP A 453 -9.34 10.60 -11.58
C ASP A 453 -9.77 10.71 -10.11
N LEU A 454 -8.92 10.21 -9.21
CA LEU A 454 -9.20 10.17 -7.78
C LEU A 454 -9.04 11.53 -7.08
N ASP A 455 -8.38 12.49 -7.73
CA ASP A 455 -8.19 13.84 -7.21
C ASP A 455 -9.37 14.77 -7.54
N ASP A 456 -10.27 14.35 -8.44
CA ASP A 456 -11.53 15.05 -8.76
C ASP A 456 -12.75 14.27 -8.23
N PRO A 457 -13.33 14.65 -7.07
CA PRO A 457 -14.54 14.03 -6.52
C PRO A 457 -15.76 14.10 -7.45
N GLY A 458 -15.77 15.01 -8.43
CA GLY A 458 -16.84 15.12 -9.42
C GLY A 458 -16.77 14.04 -10.52
N SER A 459 -15.64 13.33 -10.64
CA SER A 459 -15.43 12.28 -11.64
C SER A 459 -16.07 10.94 -11.24
N LEU A 460 -16.39 10.75 -9.95
CA LEU A 460 -16.92 9.51 -9.38
C LEU A 460 -18.45 9.58 -9.26
N GLN A 461 -19.14 8.85 -10.13
CA GLN A 461 -20.59 8.78 -10.20
C GLN A 461 -21.13 7.53 -9.49
N ALA A 462 -22.35 7.64 -8.94
CA ALA A 462 -22.96 6.57 -8.16
C ALA A 462 -23.27 5.30 -8.96
N ASP A 463 -23.42 5.42 -10.29
CA ASP A 463 -23.63 4.32 -11.22
C ASP A 463 -22.32 3.75 -11.80
N GLY A 464 -21.16 4.15 -11.30
CA GLY A 464 -19.87 3.64 -11.76
C GLY A 464 -19.41 2.36 -11.04
N ILE A 465 -18.70 1.49 -11.76
CA ILE A 465 -17.90 0.38 -11.23
C ILE A 465 -16.43 0.72 -11.49
N TYR A 466 -15.64 0.93 -10.44
CA TYR A 466 -14.31 1.53 -10.54
C TYR A 466 -13.19 0.52 -10.27
N LEU A 467 -12.22 0.42 -11.17
CA LEU A 467 -10.93 -0.24 -10.91
C LEU A 467 -9.96 0.77 -10.28
N LEU A 468 -9.76 0.61 -8.98
CA LEU A 468 -8.87 1.42 -8.17
C LEU A 468 -7.49 0.75 -8.06
N PRO A 469 -6.40 1.53 -8.05
CA PRO A 469 -5.06 0.97 -7.86
C PRO A 469 -4.85 0.41 -6.44
N GLU A 470 -5.51 0.99 -5.44
CA GLU A 470 -5.52 0.58 -4.03
C GLU A 470 -6.79 1.09 -3.32
N THR A 471 -6.97 0.75 -2.05
CA THR A 471 -8.04 1.33 -1.22
C THR A 471 -7.84 2.84 -1.10
N VAL A 472 -8.85 3.61 -1.50
CA VAL A 472 -8.86 5.07 -1.33
C VAL A 472 -9.41 5.47 0.03
N SER A 473 -9.01 6.64 0.51
CA SER A 473 -9.41 7.18 1.82
C SER A 473 -10.87 7.65 1.87
N ASP A 474 -11.39 8.13 0.74
CA ASP A 474 -12.77 8.57 0.58
C ASP A 474 -13.26 8.12 -0.81
N LEU A 475 -14.39 7.42 -0.84
CA LEU A 475 -15.08 7.04 -2.06
C LEU A 475 -16.58 7.31 -1.83
N PRO A 476 -17.27 8.04 -2.72
CA PRO A 476 -18.73 8.12 -2.64
C PRO A 476 -19.33 6.71 -2.81
N PRO A 477 -20.60 6.49 -2.43
CA PRO A 477 -21.29 5.25 -2.78
C PRO A 477 -21.30 5.07 -4.29
N VAL A 478 -20.64 4.01 -4.77
CA VAL A 478 -20.55 3.59 -6.17
C VAL A 478 -21.26 2.26 -6.37
N ALA A 479 -21.53 1.89 -7.61
CA ALA A 479 -22.22 0.64 -7.91
C ALA A 479 -21.35 -0.59 -7.60
N GLY A 480 -20.02 -0.51 -7.78
CA GLY A 480 -19.11 -1.62 -7.49
C GLY A 480 -17.65 -1.18 -7.43
N ILE A 481 -16.83 -1.98 -6.76
CA ILE A 481 -15.41 -1.69 -6.53
C ILE A 481 -14.54 -2.85 -7.04
N LEU A 482 -13.57 -2.54 -7.88
CA LEU A 482 -12.50 -3.44 -8.30
C LEU A 482 -11.17 -2.85 -7.79
N THR A 483 -10.28 -3.63 -7.19
CA THR A 483 -9.00 -3.11 -6.66
C THR A 483 -7.81 -3.91 -7.19
N GLY A 484 -6.80 -3.25 -7.77
CA GLY A 484 -5.62 -3.90 -8.37
C GLY A 484 -4.64 -4.58 -7.37
N GLY A 485 -4.97 -4.62 -6.07
CA GLY A 485 -4.20 -5.26 -5.01
C GLY A 485 -5.02 -5.40 -3.72
N GLU A 486 -4.51 -6.16 -2.74
CA GLU A 486 -5.12 -6.22 -1.39
C GLU A 486 -4.88 -4.89 -0.67
N GLY A 487 -5.92 -4.04 -0.61
CA GLY A 487 -5.93 -2.83 0.21
C GLY A 487 -6.37 -3.09 1.66
N ASN A 488 -6.62 -2.05 2.46
CA ASN A 488 -7.05 -2.20 3.86
C ASN A 488 -8.56 -2.57 3.95
N PRO A 489 -8.92 -3.82 4.30
CA PRO A 489 -10.33 -4.27 4.32
C PRO A 489 -11.14 -3.66 5.48
N LEU A 490 -10.47 -3.06 6.47
CA LEU A 490 -11.09 -2.38 7.61
C LEU A 490 -11.08 -0.85 7.47
N SER A 491 -10.76 -0.32 6.29
CA SER A 491 -10.92 1.10 6.01
C SER A 491 -12.40 1.51 5.99
N HIS A 492 -12.67 2.80 6.19
CA HIS A 492 -14.04 3.32 6.14
C HIS A 492 -14.77 2.98 4.83
N VAL A 493 -14.10 3.05 3.68
CA VAL A 493 -14.70 2.74 2.38
C VAL A 493 -15.08 1.26 2.28
N GLN A 494 -14.22 0.37 2.77
CA GLN A 494 -14.45 -1.08 2.70
C GLN A 494 -15.56 -1.53 3.65
N LEU A 495 -15.57 -1.00 4.88
CA LEU A 495 -16.66 -1.21 5.83
C LEU A 495 -17.99 -0.65 5.31
N LEU A 496 -17.98 0.53 4.68
CA LEU A 496 -19.16 1.11 4.05
C LEU A 496 -19.68 0.26 2.89
N ALA A 497 -18.80 -0.20 2.00
CA ALA A 497 -19.17 -1.08 0.89
C ALA A 497 -19.86 -2.35 1.41
N ARG A 498 -19.34 -2.94 2.49
CA ARG A 498 -19.91 -4.12 3.15
C ARG A 498 -21.26 -3.85 3.81
N ASN A 499 -21.40 -2.72 4.49
CA ASN A 499 -22.68 -2.28 5.07
C ASN A 499 -23.75 -2.08 3.99
N LEU A 500 -23.37 -1.56 2.82
CA LEU A 500 -24.29 -1.27 1.72
C LEU A 500 -24.50 -2.46 0.77
N GLY A 501 -23.72 -3.54 0.89
CA GLY A 501 -23.76 -4.68 -0.04
C GLY A 501 -23.23 -4.35 -1.44
N ILE A 502 -22.31 -3.39 -1.54
CA ILE A 502 -21.65 -3.01 -2.79
C ILE A 502 -20.64 -4.12 -3.16
N PRO A 503 -20.79 -4.80 -4.31
CA PRO A 503 -19.86 -5.86 -4.70
C PRO A 503 -18.43 -5.32 -4.84
N ASN A 504 -17.48 -6.04 -4.25
CA ASN A 504 -16.10 -5.60 -4.14
C ASN A 504 -15.11 -6.75 -4.36
N VAL A 505 -14.16 -6.57 -5.27
CA VAL A 505 -13.27 -7.63 -5.73
C VAL A 505 -11.85 -7.07 -5.91
N THR A 506 -10.84 -7.78 -5.41
CA THR A 506 -9.46 -7.53 -5.84
C THR A 506 -9.19 -8.25 -7.16
N VAL A 507 -8.58 -7.54 -8.09
CA VAL A 507 -8.28 -7.99 -9.44
C VAL A 507 -6.77 -8.14 -9.59
N ASP A 508 -6.35 -9.29 -10.10
CA ASP A 508 -4.95 -9.50 -10.43
C ASP A 508 -4.49 -8.58 -11.59
N SER A 509 -3.25 -8.13 -11.52
CA SER A 509 -2.63 -7.29 -12.56
C SER A 509 -2.71 -7.86 -13.98
N SER A 510 -2.77 -9.20 -14.12
CA SER A 510 -2.93 -9.90 -15.39
C SER A 510 -4.26 -9.60 -16.09
N LEU A 511 -5.34 -9.34 -15.35
CA LEU A 511 -6.66 -9.05 -15.91
C LEU A 511 -6.84 -7.56 -16.27
N THR A 512 -5.99 -6.67 -15.74
CA THR A 512 -6.12 -5.22 -15.94
C THR A 512 -6.11 -4.81 -17.42
N ALA A 513 -5.29 -5.46 -18.24
CA ALA A 513 -5.23 -5.17 -19.68
C ALA A 513 -6.52 -5.57 -20.41
N GLU A 514 -7.20 -6.62 -19.95
CA GLU A 514 -8.49 -7.04 -20.50
C GLU A 514 -9.61 -6.09 -20.05
N LEU A 515 -9.67 -5.74 -18.76
CA LEU A 515 -10.64 -4.78 -18.22
C LEU A 515 -10.58 -3.43 -18.93
N ARG A 516 -9.38 -2.91 -19.19
CA ARG A 516 -9.18 -1.62 -19.91
C ARG A 516 -9.81 -1.59 -21.30
N ARG A 517 -10.04 -2.74 -21.95
CA ARG A 517 -10.70 -2.81 -23.26
C ARG A 517 -12.20 -2.51 -23.19
N PHE A 518 -12.80 -2.62 -22.00
CA PHE A 518 -14.22 -2.42 -21.76
C PHE A 518 -14.50 -1.15 -20.93
N ASP A 519 -13.51 -0.26 -20.82
CA ASP A 519 -13.67 1.04 -20.18
C ASP A 519 -14.82 1.85 -20.82
N GLY A 520 -15.65 2.48 -19.98
CA GLY A 520 -16.82 3.24 -20.37
C GLY A 520 -18.05 2.41 -20.76
N GLN A 521 -17.98 1.07 -20.68
CA GLN A 521 -19.12 0.21 -21.01
C GLN A 521 -19.98 -0.11 -19.79
N ARG A 522 -21.28 -0.35 -20.03
CA ARG A 522 -22.20 -0.81 -18.99
C ARG A 522 -21.97 -2.31 -18.74
N VAL A 523 -21.66 -2.64 -17.50
CA VAL A 523 -21.33 -3.99 -17.03
C VAL A 523 -22.20 -4.39 -15.85
N VAL A 524 -22.22 -5.69 -15.56
CA VAL A 524 -22.78 -6.29 -14.36
C VAL A 524 -21.65 -6.96 -13.59
N LEU A 525 -21.53 -6.63 -12.31
CA LEU A 525 -20.63 -7.27 -11.37
C LEU A 525 -21.46 -8.06 -10.35
N ALA A 526 -21.30 -9.38 -10.38
CA ALA A 526 -21.92 -10.31 -9.46
C ALA A 526 -20.84 -11.01 -8.63
N VAL A 527 -20.97 -10.95 -7.32
CA VAL A 527 -20.03 -11.54 -6.34
C VAL A 527 -20.84 -12.35 -5.33
N SER A 528 -20.61 -13.65 -5.25
CA SER A 528 -21.29 -14.54 -4.30
C SER A 528 -20.61 -14.54 -2.91
N ASP A 529 -21.30 -15.04 -1.89
CA ASP A 529 -20.75 -15.17 -0.53
C ASP A 529 -19.61 -16.20 -0.51
N SER A 530 -19.70 -17.23 -1.36
CA SER A 530 -18.62 -18.21 -1.57
C SER A 530 -17.40 -17.67 -2.33
N GLY A 531 -17.44 -16.42 -2.80
CA GLY A 531 -16.36 -15.74 -3.51
C GLY A 531 -16.29 -16.01 -5.03
N LEU A 532 -17.38 -16.49 -5.65
CA LEU A 532 -17.48 -16.55 -7.11
C LEU A 532 -17.70 -15.14 -7.66
N VAL A 533 -17.08 -14.85 -8.79
CA VAL A 533 -17.14 -13.52 -9.42
C VAL A 533 -17.53 -13.68 -10.88
N GLU A 534 -18.55 -12.93 -11.30
CA GLU A 534 -18.93 -12.76 -12.69
C GLU A 534 -18.94 -11.26 -13.02
N LEU A 535 -18.09 -10.88 -13.96
CA LEU A 535 -18.11 -9.56 -14.59
C LEU A 535 -18.54 -9.74 -16.05
N SER A 536 -19.73 -9.24 -16.38
CA SER A 536 -20.37 -9.45 -17.68
C SER A 536 -20.78 -8.14 -18.32
N LEU A 537 -20.86 -8.08 -19.66
CA LEU A 537 -21.48 -6.94 -20.33
C LEU A 537 -22.99 -6.93 -20.05
N TRP A 538 -23.55 -5.72 -19.96
CA TRP A 538 -25.00 -5.56 -19.88
C TRP A 538 -25.70 -6.12 -21.13
N ASN A 539 -26.78 -6.87 -20.92
CA ASN A 539 -27.65 -7.41 -21.97
C ASN A 539 -29.11 -7.49 -21.45
N ALA A 540 -30.05 -7.90 -22.31
CA ALA A 540 -31.47 -7.99 -21.96
C ALA A 540 -31.77 -9.06 -20.90
N ASP A 541 -30.95 -10.12 -20.79
CA ASP A 541 -31.16 -11.20 -19.82
C ASP A 541 -31.00 -10.70 -18.37
N TRP A 542 -30.14 -9.70 -18.16
CA TRP A 542 -29.96 -9.05 -16.86
C TRP A 542 -31.17 -8.24 -16.39
N GLU A 543 -32.06 -7.81 -17.30
CA GLU A 543 -33.27 -7.06 -16.92
C GLU A 543 -34.17 -7.90 -16.00
N ALA A 544 -34.34 -9.18 -16.32
CA ALA A 544 -35.15 -10.10 -15.51
C ALA A 544 -34.55 -10.33 -14.12
N VAL A 545 -33.21 -10.47 -14.04
CA VAL A 545 -32.49 -10.67 -12.78
C VAL A 545 -32.68 -9.47 -11.86
N PHE A 546 -32.42 -8.24 -12.34
CA PHE A 546 -32.59 -7.03 -11.53
C PHE A 546 -34.06 -6.68 -11.25
N ALA A 547 -35.00 -7.05 -12.13
CA ALA A 547 -36.43 -6.86 -11.87
C ALA A 547 -36.92 -7.74 -10.71
N SER A 548 -36.38 -8.95 -10.56
CA SER A 548 -36.71 -9.87 -9.47
C SER A 548 -36.14 -9.46 -8.10
N ASP A 549 -35.07 -8.66 -8.09
CA ASP A 549 -34.39 -8.21 -6.85
C ASP A 549 -34.96 -6.90 -6.27
N ARG A 550 -35.80 -6.16 -7.02
CA ARG A 550 -36.43 -4.91 -6.55
C ARG A 550 -37.37 -5.08 -5.34
N SER A 551 -37.63 -6.31 -4.88
CA SER A 551 -38.53 -6.61 -3.77
C SER A 551 -37.90 -6.53 -2.37
N VAL A 552 -36.58 -6.32 -2.24
CA VAL A 552 -35.93 -6.09 -0.94
C VAL A 552 -35.75 -4.58 -0.76
N GLY A 553 -36.73 -3.95 -0.10
CA GLY A 553 -36.95 -2.51 -0.07
C GLY A 553 -35.81 -1.67 0.51
N ASP A 554 -35.69 -0.45 0.00
CA ASP A 554 -34.90 0.64 0.61
C ASP A 554 -35.31 0.80 2.07
N VAL A 555 -34.42 0.47 3.00
CA VAL A 555 -34.63 0.71 4.43
C VAL A 555 -34.57 2.23 4.63
N LEU A 556 -35.74 2.85 4.75
CA LEU A 556 -35.88 4.25 5.15
C LEU A 556 -35.59 4.38 6.64
N ILE A 557 -34.56 5.16 6.98
CA ILE A 557 -34.11 5.42 8.35
C ILE A 557 -35.12 6.31 9.07
N GLU A 558 -35.56 5.92 10.26
CA GLU A 558 -36.47 6.71 11.09
C GLU A 558 -35.74 7.23 12.34
N PRO A 559 -35.69 8.57 12.58
CA PRO A 559 -35.15 9.12 13.81
C PRO A 559 -36.06 8.80 14.99
N ASP A 560 -35.50 8.31 16.10
CA ASP A 560 -36.24 8.11 17.34
C ASP A 560 -36.36 9.44 18.10
N LEU A 561 -37.45 10.15 17.83
CA LEU A 561 -37.75 11.44 18.44
C LEU A 561 -38.28 11.32 19.87
N ALA A 562 -38.73 10.13 20.29
CA ALA A 562 -39.32 9.93 21.62
C ALA A 562 -38.27 10.01 22.73
N LYS A 563 -37.03 9.60 22.44
CA LYS A 563 -35.91 9.73 23.37
C LYS A 563 -35.21 11.09 23.31
N LEU A 564 -35.43 11.92 22.30
CA LEU A 564 -34.65 13.15 22.11
C LEU A 564 -34.91 14.17 23.24
N ASP A 565 -33.85 14.62 23.92
CA ASP A 565 -33.88 15.60 25.00
C ASP A 565 -33.04 16.83 24.62
N LEU A 566 -33.73 17.89 24.19
CA LEU A 566 -33.12 19.17 23.85
C LEU A 566 -33.03 20.13 25.05
N SER A 567 -33.50 19.72 26.24
CA SER A 567 -33.49 20.54 27.44
C SER A 567 -32.13 20.53 28.15
N GLU A 568 -31.33 19.49 27.94
CA GLU A 568 -29.96 19.42 28.45
C GLU A 568 -29.05 20.39 27.67
N GLN A 569 -28.55 21.40 28.39
CA GLN A 569 -27.74 22.49 27.85
C GLN A 569 -26.39 22.61 28.58
N ARG A 570 -26.05 21.69 29.49
CA ARG A 570 -24.72 21.66 30.11
C ARG A 570 -23.70 21.08 29.15
N PHE A 571 -22.46 21.51 29.27
CA PHE A 571 -21.33 20.78 28.71
C PHE A 571 -21.11 19.52 29.56
N LEU A 572 -21.04 18.36 28.92
CA LEU A 572 -21.05 17.06 29.60
C LEU A 572 -19.65 16.44 29.55
N PRO A 573 -18.92 16.30 30.67
CA PRO A 573 -17.68 15.54 30.70
C PRO A 573 -17.91 14.11 30.22
N LEU A 574 -16.98 13.57 29.44
CA LEU A 574 -17.11 12.24 28.86
C LEU A 574 -17.32 11.13 29.91
N ALA A 575 -16.78 11.32 31.12
CA ALA A 575 -16.93 10.38 32.22
C ALA A 575 -18.37 10.29 32.80
N GLU A 576 -19.22 11.29 32.55
CA GLU A 576 -20.62 11.32 32.98
C GLU A 576 -21.55 10.61 31.99
N LEU A 577 -21.13 10.48 30.72
CA LEU A 577 -21.95 9.90 29.66
C LEU A 577 -22.04 8.37 29.75
N ARG A 578 -23.19 7.82 29.40
CA ARG A 578 -23.48 6.38 29.32
C ARG A 578 -24.08 6.00 27.97
N ALA A 579 -24.12 4.71 27.67
CA ALA A 579 -24.67 4.21 26.40
C ALA A 579 -26.11 4.71 26.12
N ASP A 580 -26.94 4.85 27.16
CA ASP A 580 -28.34 5.32 27.07
C ASP A 580 -28.49 6.81 26.72
N ASP A 581 -27.39 7.59 26.75
CA ASP A 581 -27.40 8.97 26.28
C ASP A 581 -27.42 9.07 24.74
N SER A 582 -27.16 7.94 24.06
CA SER A 582 -27.09 7.81 22.61
C SER A 582 -28.41 8.17 21.91
N GLY A 583 -28.39 9.24 21.13
CA GLY A 583 -29.56 9.81 20.46
C GLY A 583 -30.55 10.50 21.39
N ARG A 584 -30.28 10.53 22.71
CA ARG A 584 -31.08 11.23 23.73
C ARG A 584 -30.57 12.67 23.89
N VAL A 585 -29.35 12.85 24.37
CA VAL A 585 -28.72 14.19 24.59
C VAL A 585 -27.47 14.42 23.74
N VAL A 586 -26.81 13.34 23.34
CA VAL A 586 -25.62 13.33 22.47
C VAL A 586 -25.73 12.19 21.47
N GLY A 587 -24.90 12.18 20.43
CA GLY A 587 -24.87 11.06 19.49
C GLY A 587 -24.21 9.80 20.06
N PRO A 588 -24.23 8.70 19.30
CA PRO A 588 -23.67 7.42 19.70
C PRO A 588 -22.15 7.46 19.92
N LYS A 589 -21.38 8.32 19.23
CA LYS A 589 -19.92 8.33 19.39
C LYS A 589 -19.55 8.79 20.79
N ALA A 590 -20.15 9.89 21.26
CA ALA A 590 -19.93 10.43 22.59
C ALA A 590 -20.48 9.50 23.67
N ALA A 591 -21.71 8.98 23.50
CA ALA A 591 -22.35 8.09 24.46
C ALA A 591 -21.57 6.78 24.67
N LYS A 592 -21.25 6.07 23.58
CA LYS A 592 -20.51 4.79 23.63
C LYS A 592 -19.08 4.98 24.13
N LEU A 593 -18.42 6.08 23.77
CA LEU A 593 -17.08 6.37 24.27
C LEU A 593 -17.10 6.76 25.76
N GLY A 594 -18.17 7.42 26.23
CA GLY A 594 -18.40 7.68 27.66
C GLY A 594 -18.58 6.39 28.46
N GLU A 595 -19.37 5.46 27.93
CA GLU A 595 -19.51 4.11 28.49
C GLU A 595 -18.16 3.39 28.56
N LEU A 596 -17.38 3.40 27.47
CA LEU A 596 -16.02 2.85 27.46
C LEU A 596 -15.12 3.52 28.50
N ARG A 597 -15.21 4.85 28.68
CA ARG A 597 -14.41 5.56 29.68
C ARG A 597 -14.76 5.13 31.11
N ALA A 598 -16.04 4.86 31.37
CA ALA A 598 -16.51 4.39 32.68
C ALA A 598 -16.02 2.96 32.96
N LEU A 599 -16.01 2.08 31.95
CA LEU A 599 -15.62 0.68 32.08
C LEU A 599 -14.10 0.46 32.03
N PHE A 600 -13.39 1.24 31.22
CA PHE A 600 -11.95 1.14 31.00
C PHE A 600 -11.26 2.47 31.38
N PRO A 601 -11.28 2.84 32.66
CA PRO A 601 -10.67 4.08 33.12
C PRO A 601 -9.16 4.05 32.82
N GLY A 602 -8.67 5.15 32.27
CA GLY A 602 -7.26 5.27 31.86
C GLY A 602 -7.00 4.89 30.40
N GLN A 603 -7.88 4.14 29.73
CA GLN A 603 -7.69 3.76 28.32
C GLN A 603 -8.40 4.71 27.34
N VAL A 604 -9.43 5.42 27.78
CA VAL A 604 -10.09 6.47 26.98
C VAL A 604 -9.58 7.85 27.40
N SER A 605 -9.21 8.69 26.44
CA SER A 605 -8.75 10.08 26.69
C SER A 605 -9.83 10.93 27.37
N ARG A 606 -9.43 12.05 27.97
CA ARG A 606 -10.39 13.02 28.51
C ARG A 606 -11.21 13.61 27.37
N GLY A 607 -12.47 13.89 27.62
CA GLY A 607 -13.34 14.48 26.62
C GLY A 607 -14.47 15.30 27.23
N LEU A 608 -15.05 16.16 26.40
CA LEU A 608 -16.15 17.04 26.72
C LEU A 608 -17.15 17.02 25.56
N ALA A 609 -18.42 16.74 25.85
CA ALA A 609 -19.48 16.76 24.86
C ALA A 609 -20.29 18.06 24.92
N ILE A 610 -20.66 18.54 23.74
CA ILE A 610 -21.60 19.64 23.52
C ILE A 610 -22.93 18.99 23.06
N PRO A 611 -23.99 18.96 23.88
CA PRO A 611 -25.23 18.24 23.58
C PRO A 611 -26.08 18.89 22.49
N PHE A 612 -27.07 18.15 21.99
CA PHE A 612 -28.04 18.62 21.00
C PHE A 612 -28.79 19.88 21.43
N GLY A 613 -29.09 20.02 22.72
CA GLY A 613 -29.77 21.19 23.27
C GLY A 613 -28.98 22.48 23.08
N LEU A 614 -27.64 22.45 23.15
CA LEU A 614 -26.79 23.62 22.89
C LEU A 614 -26.77 23.99 21.41
N PHE A 615 -26.73 23.02 20.51
CA PHE A 615 -26.88 23.29 19.07
C PHE A 615 -28.24 23.92 18.78
N PHE A 616 -29.32 23.36 19.34
CA PHE A 616 -30.65 23.93 19.17
C PHE A 616 -30.72 25.38 19.69
N GLN A 617 -30.22 25.63 20.89
CA GLN A 617 -30.28 26.95 21.51
C GLN A 617 -29.40 28.00 20.80
N GLU A 618 -28.17 27.62 20.43
CA GLU A 618 -27.21 28.55 19.82
C GLU A 618 -27.38 28.69 18.31
N VAL A 619 -28.13 27.83 17.64
CA VAL A 619 -28.33 27.88 16.19
C VAL A 619 -29.83 27.98 15.87
N LEU A 620 -30.57 26.91 16.09
CA LEU A 620 -31.93 26.76 15.55
C LEU A 620 -32.98 27.63 16.25
N ALA A 621 -32.75 28.00 17.51
CA ALA A 621 -33.64 28.86 18.29
C ALA A 621 -33.43 30.36 18.03
N ARG A 622 -32.40 30.73 17.25
CA ARG A 622 -32.13 32.13 16.91
C ARG A 622 -33.16 32.69 15.93
N PRO A 623 -33.40 34.02 15.94
CA PRO A 623 -34.23 34.68 14.93
C PRO A 623 -33.71 34.39 13.52
N TYR A 624 -34.62 34.06 12.59
CA TYR A 624 -34.25 33.87 11.19
C TYR A 624 -33.99 35.23 10.53
N PRO A 625 -32.81 35.48 9.93
CA PRO A 625 -32.50 36.79 9.35
C PRO A 625 -33.41 37.21 8.18
N GLY A 626 -34.00 36.24 7.48
CA GLY A 626 -34.82 36.47 6.29
C GLY A 626 -36.32 36.65 6.54
N GLY A 627 -36.78 36.71 7.80
CA GLY A 627 -38.21 36.86 8.11
C GLY A 627 -38.56 36.69 9.58
N ASP A 628 -39.83 36.40 9.85
CA ASP A 628 -40.35 36.20 11.21
C ASP A 628 -40.14 34.77 11.69
N GLY A 629 -39.97 34.62 13.02
CA GLY A 629 -39.78 33.32 13.68
C GLY A 629 -38.32 32.92 13.85
N ARG A 630 -38.10 31.68 14.29
CA ARG A 630 -36.75 31.14 14.51
C ARG A 630 -36.25 30.43 13.26
N ILE A 631 -34.94 30.21 13.18
CA ILE A 631 -34.33 29.40 12.12
C ILE A 631 -34.99 28.01 12.03
N PHE A 632 -35.33 27.39 13.18
CA PHE A 632 -36.07 26.13 13.20
C PHE A 632 -37.42 26.22 12.49
N ASP A 633 -38.20 27.27 12.74
CA ASP A 633 -39.54 27.43 12.19
C ASP A 633 -39.47 27.62 10.65
N TRP A 634 -38.48 28.39 10.17
CA TRP A 634 -38.16 28.53 8.75
C TRP A 634 -37.71 27.22 8.11
N MET A 635 -36.87 26.44 8.82
CA MET A 635 -36.36 25.15 8.36
C MET A 635 -37.51 24.16 8.14
N GLN A 636 -38.42 24.04 9.12
CA GLN A 636 -39.62 23.18 9.01
C GLN A 636 -40.49 23.59 7.82
N ALA A 637 -40.75 24.91 7.65
CA ALA A 637 -41.54 25.41 6.54
C ALA A 637 -40.89 25.15 5.16
N SER A 638 -39.56 25.15 5.11
CA SER A 638 -38.79 24.88 3.89
C SER A 638 -38.89 23.39 3.51
N TYR A 639 -38.75 22.46 4.46
CA TYR A 639 -38.96 21.03 4.20
C TYR A 639 -40.38 20.74 3.70
N ALA A 640 -41.41 21.28 4.37
CA ALA A 640 -42.80 21.13 3.94
C ALA A 640 -43.07 21.70 2.53
N ARG A 641 -42.32 22.71 2.10
CA ARG A 641 -42.39 23.25 0.73
C ARG A 641 -41.75 22.30 -0.28
N LEU A 642 -40.61 21.69 0.06
CA LEU A 642 -39.93 20.73 -0.81
C LEU A 642 -40.76 19.47 -1.05
N GLU A 643 -41.46 18.99 -0.04
CA GLU A 643 -42.36 17.82 -0.15
C GLU A 643 -43.49 18.01 -1.15
N ARG A 644 -43.98 19.24 -1.33
CA ARG A 644 -45.04 19.59 -2.28
C ARG A 644 -44.55 19.63 -3.74
N LEU A 645 -43.25 19.66 -3.98
CA LEU A 645 -42.68 19.68 -5.34
C LEU A 645 -42.56 18.24 -5.88
N PRO A 646 -42.79 18.00 -7.19
CA PRO A 646 -42.70 16.66 -7.76
C PRO A 646 -41.32 16.03 -7.56
N THR A 647 -41.29 14.79 -7.08
CA THR A 647 -40.07 13.98 -6.93
C THR A 647 -39.34 13.89 -8.26
N GLY A 648 -38.01 14.09 -8.26
CA GLY A 648 -37.20 14.05 -9.48
C GLY A 648 -37.28 15.28 -10.39
N SER A 649 -38.09 16.30 -10.06
CA SER A 649 -38.16 17.53 -10.89
C SER A 649 -36.95 18.44 -10.68
N GLU A 650 -36.49 19.11 -11.74
CA GLU A 650 -35.44 20.13 -11.64
C GLU A 650 -35.81 21.27 -10.68
N ALA A 651 -37.10 21.61 -10.61
CA ALA A 651 -37.61 22.63 -9.70
C ALA A 651 -37.37 22.24 -8.24
N ARG A 652 -37.61 20.96 -7.89
CA ARG A 652 -37.30 20.42 -6.56
C ARG A 652 -35.80 20.44 -6.32
N ALA A 653 -34.97 19.97 -7.25
CA ALA A 653 -33.51 19.98 -7.11
C ALA A 653 -32.96 21.40 -6.83
N ARG A 654 -33.38 22.40 -7.62
CA ARG A 654 -32.97 23.81 -7.41
C ARG A 654 -33.48 24.41 -6.11
N ALA A 655 -34.66 24.01 -5.64
CA ALA A 655 -35.20 24.47 -4.36
C ALA A 655 -34.44 23.84 -3.19
N THR A 656 -34.16 22.53 -3.27
CA THR A 656 -33.39 21.78 -2.27
C THR A 656 -32.00 22.37 -2.09
N GLU A 657 -31.28 22.64 -3.18
CA GLU A 657 -29.92 23.18 -3.09
C GLU A 657 -29.88 24.60 -2.51
N ARG A 658 -30.82 25.46 -2.90
CA ARG A 658 -30.94 26.81 -2.31
C ARG A 658 -31.22 26.75 -0.81
N PHE A 659 -32.18 25.92 -0.40
CA PHE A 659 -32.49 25.73 1.02
C PHE A 659 -31.28 25.20 1.80
N ARG A 660 -30.61 24.17 1.28
CA ARG A 660 -29.42 23.58 1.89
C ARG A 660 -28.31 24.62 2.04
N ALA A 661 -28.01 25.37 0.98
CA ALA A 661 -26.95 26.38 0.99
C ALA A 661 -27.23 27.45 2.05
N GLU A 662 -28.45 27.96 2.11
CA GLU A 662 -28.86 28.95 3.12
C GLU A 662 -28.78 28.38 4.55
N LEU A 663 -29.27 27.15 4.76
CA LEU A 663 -29.17 26.49 6.06
C LEU A 663 -27.71 26.29 6.48
N TYR A 664 -26.85 25.84 5.57
CA TYR A 664 -25.42 25.69 5.81
C TYR A 664 -24.77 27.03 6.20
N ASP A 665 -25.07 28.09 5.45
CA ASP A 665 -24.52 29.43 5.69
C ASP A 665 -24.97 30.00 7.05
N LEU A 666 -26.23 29.80 7.44
CA LEU A 666 -26.75 30.18 8.75
C LEU A 666 -26.01 29.46 9.90
N VAL A 667 -25.76 28.16 9.74
CA VAL A 667 -25.10 27.36 10.78
C VAL A 667 -23.61 27.71 10.87
N VAL A 668 -22.89 27.75 9.75
CA VAL A 668 -21.43 27.99 9.75
C VAL A 668 -21.05 29.41 10.18
N SER A 669 -21.93 30.39 9.94
CA SER A 669 -21.76 31.78 10.39
C SER A 669 -22.24 32.04 11.82
N THR A 670 -22.73 31.00 12.52
CA THR A 670 -23.18 31.15 13.90
C THR A 670 -22.02 31.58 14.79
N GLU A 671 -22.13 32.77 15.38
CA GLU A 671 -21.28 33.21 16.47
C GLU A 671 -21.89 32.82 17.81
N PRO A 672 -21.30 31.90 18.60
CA PRO A 672 -21.89 31.49 19.88
C PRO A 672 -22.00 32.65 20.87
N SER A 673 -23.06 32.65 21.69
CA SER A 673 -23.34 33.70 22.67
C SER A 673 -22.19 33.89 23.68
N ALA A 674 -22.09 35.08 24.29
CA ALA A 674 -21.08 35.33 25.33
C ALA A 674 -21.22 34.35 26.52
N ALA A 675 -22.46 34.00 26.87
CA ALA A 675 -22.76 33.01 27.91
C ALA A 675 -22.23 31.62 27.53
N PHE A 676 -22.47 31.17 26.28
CA PHE A 676 -21.92 29.92 25.77
C PHE A 676 -20.39 29.91 25.80
N ARG A 677 -19.74 30.97 25.28
CA ARG A 677 -18.27 31.05 25.23
C ARG A 677 -17.65 30.95 26.63
N GLU A 678 -18.24 31.63 27.60
CA GLU A 678 -17.73 31.64 28.97
C GLU A 678 -18.01 30.31 29.70
N ALA A 679 -19.18 29.72 29.51
CA ALA A 679 -19.48 28.39 30.05
C ALA A 679 -18.59 27.30 29.42
N LEU A 680 -18.36 27.35 28.10
CA LEU A 680 -17.43 26.46 27.41
C LEU A 680 -16.01 26.65 27.92
N ARG A 681 -15.54 27.89 28.12
CA ARG A 681 -14.20 28.15 28.65
C ARG A 681 -13.99 27.50 30.01
N ARG A 682 -14.97 27.62 30.91
CA ARG A 682 -14.94 26.95 32.22
C ARG A 682 -14.90 25.44 32.09
N ALA A 683 -15.87 24.85 31.37
CA ALA A 683 -15.94 23.39 31.20
C ALA A 683 -14.69 22.82 30.51
N TYR A 684 -14.13 23.54 29.54
CA TYR A 684 -12.90 23.16 28.83
C TYR A 684 -11.70 23.16 29.77
N ARG A 685 -11.52 24.22 30.58
CA ARG A 685 -10.46 24.27 31.60
C ARG A 685 -10.65 23.18 32.67
N ASP A 686 -11.87 22.98 33.14
CA ASP A 686 -12.16 22.01 34.20
C ASP A 686 -11.90 20.56 33.71
N THR A 687 -12.07 20.30 32.40
CA THR A 687 -11.81 18.98 31.79
C THR A 687 -10.33 18.79 31.43
N PHE A 688 -9.70 19.78 30.78
CA PHE A 688 -8.40 19.63 30.14
C PHE A 688 -7.24 20.30 30.90
N GLY A 689 -7.52 21.19 31.85
CA GLY A 689 -6.55 21.96 32.63
C GLY A 689 -6.32 23.38 32.08
N ASP A 690 -5.44 24.14 32.73
CA ASP A 690 -5.13 25.54 32.40
C ASP A 690 -4.32 25.71 31.11
N ALA A 691 -3.51 24.71 30.75
CA ALA A 691 -2.76 24.63 29.50
C ALA A 691 -3.26 23.42 28.69
N PRO A 692 -4.46 23.51 28.10
CA PRO A 692 -5.09 22.37 27.45
C PRO A 692 -4.32 21.95 26.19
N PRO A 693 -4.17 20.64 25.93
CA PRO A 693 -3.62 20.15 24.67
C PRO A 693 -4.57 20.48 23.50
N GLY A 694 -4.12 20.20 22.28
CA GLY A 694 -5.03 20.21 21.13
C GLY A 694 -6.10 19.12 21.26
N VAL A 695 -7.29 19.34 20.69
CA VAL A 695 -8.42 18.40 20.76
C VAL A 695 -8.90 17.99 19.37
N PHE A 696 -9.33 16.74 19.23
CA PHE A 696 -10.17 16.32 18.11
C PHE A 696 -11.57 16.88 18.34
N VAL A 697 -12.10 17.58 17.34
CA VAL A 697 -13.49 18.09 17.33
C VAL A 697 -14.28 17.19 16.39
N ARG A 698 -15.06 16.26 16.95
CA ARG A 698 -15.78 15.21 16.20
C ARG A 698 -17.27 15.54 16.14
N SER A 699 -17.83 15.56 14.93
CA SER A 699 -19.28 15.61 14.73
C SER A 699 -19.93 14.30 15.15
N ASP A 700 -21.07 14.41 15.83
CA ASP A 700 -21.86 13.29 16.30
C ASP A 700 -23.36 13.65 16.23
N THR A 701 -24.22 12.81 15.65
CA THR A 701 -25.65 13.17 15.41
C THR A 701 -26.64 12.22 16.09
N ASN A 702 -27.88 12.69 16.34
CA ASN A 702 -28.95 11.89 16.95
C ASN A 702 -29.41 10.71 16.07
N VAL A 703 -29.04 10.75 14.79
CA VAL A 703 -29.36 9.75 13.78
C VAL A 703 -28.16 8.89 13.39
N GLU A 704 -27.04 9.01 14.09
CA GLU A 704 -25.82 8.23 13.80
C GLU A 704 -25.93 6.80 14.34
N ASP A 705 -25.31 5.84 13.64
CA ASP A 705 -25.38 4.40 13.92
C ASP A 705 -26.81 3.83 14.09
N LEU A 706 -27.82 4.42 13.43
CA LEU A 706 -29.17 3.85 13.39
C LEU A 706 -29.19 2.54 12.60
N PRO A 707 -30.16 1.63 12.88
CA PRO A 707 -30.49 0.50 12.02
C PRO A 707 -30.43 0.83 10.52
N GLY A 708 -29.50 0.22 9.77
CA GLY A 708 -29.32 0.48 8.33
C GLY A 708 -28.55 1.77 7.96
N PHE A 709 -27.97 2.48 8.93
CA PHE A 709 -27.22 3.72 8.72
C PHE A 709 -25.86 3.72 9.41
N THR A 710 -24.80 4.02 8.66
CA THR A 710 -23.50 4.42 9.23
C THR A 710 -23.12 5.79 8.70
N GLY A 711 -22.86 6.75 9.60
CA GLY A 711 -22.38 8.10 9.25
C GLY A 711 -20.93 8.16 8.77
N ALA A 712 -20.33 7.01 8.40
CA ALA A 712 -18.95 6.91 7.96
C ALA A 712 -18.72 7.82 6.75
N GLY A 713 -17.71 8.71 6.84
CA GLY A 713 -17.43 9.72 5.82
C GLY A 713 -18.43 10.88 5.71
N LEU A 714 -19.59 10.85 6.38
CA LEU A 714 -20.61 11.91 6.26
C LEU A 714 -20.43 13.07 7.26
N ASN A 715 -19.69 12.84 8.34
CA ASN A 715 -19.59 13.74 9.49
C ASN A 715 -18.15 14.28 9.63
N LEU A 716 -18.00 15.59 9.88
CA LEU A 716 -16.69 16.24 9.94
C LEU A 716 -15.94 15.88 11.24
N THR A 717 -14.66 15.55 11.11
CA THR A 717 -13.71 15.48 12.23
C THR A 717 -12.56 16.44 11.95
N LEU A 718 -12.29 17.35 12.88
CA LEU A 718 -11.13 18.25 12.82
C LEU A 718 -10.05 17.75 13.78
N PRO A 719 -8.91 17.29 13.27
CA PRO A 719 -7.86 16.73 14.12
C PRO A 719 -7.04 17.83 14.82
N ASN A 720 -6.69 17.60 16.08
CA ASN A 720 -5.74 18.39 16.86
C ASN A 720 -5.93 19.92 16.76
N VAL A 721 -7.13 20.40 17.08
CA VAL A 721 -7.43 21.83 17.17
C VAL A 721 -6.79 22.41 18.43
N ALA A 722 -5.76 23.23 18.26
CA ALA A 722 -5.04 23.89 19.35
C ALA A 722 -5.53 25.33 19.56
N GLY A 723 -5.79 25.71 20.82
CA GLY A 723 -6.19 27.05 21.22
C GLY A 723 -7.71 27.32 21.18
N PHE A 724 -8.19 28.12 22.13
CA PHE A 724 -9.62 28.32 22.36
C PHE A 724 -10.36 29.02 21.21
N ASP A 725 -9.74 30.00 20.56
CA ASP A 725 -10.36 30.70 19.43
C ASP A 725 -10.49 29.79 18.20
N ASN A 726 -9.50 28.91 17.98
CA ASN A 726 -9.58 27.87 16.95
C ASN A 726 -10.70 26.86 17.26
N LEU A 727 -10.85 26.49 18.53
CA LEU A 727 -11.94 25.63 19.00
C LEU A 727 -13.32 26.25 18.70
N LEU A 728 -13.53 27.53 19.02
CA LEU A 728 -14.79 28.22 18.72
C LEU A 728 -15.13 28.23 17.23
N ARG A 729 -14.13 28.50 16.36
CA ARG A 729 -14.31 28.42 14.90
C ARG A 729 -14.63 26.99 14.44
N SER A 730 -14.04 26.00 15.08
CA SER A 730 -14.23 24.58 14.76
C SER A 730 -15.64 24.11 15.10
N ILE A 731 -16.22 24.57 16.22
CA ILE A 731 -17.58 24.24 16.65
C ILE A 731 -18.62 24.58 15.57
N ALA A 732 -18.59 25.81 15.03
CA ALA A 732 -19.53 26.22 13.99
C ALA A 732 -19.41 25.39 12.70
N ARG A 733 -18.17 25.08 12.28
CA ARG A 733 -17.90 24.23 11.12
C ARG A 733 -18.42 22.80 11.32
N VAL A 734 -18.26 22.25 12.52
CA VAL A 734 -18.72 20.89 12.85
C VAL A 734 -20.24 20.83 12.92
N TRP A 735 -20.90 21.82 13.53
CA TRP A 735 -22.37 21.96 13.50
C TRP A 735 -22.93 22.05 12.09
N ALA A 736 -22.21 22.70 11.17
CA ALA A 736 -22.62 22.84 9.77
C ALA A 736 -22.42 21.55 8.93
N SER A 737 -21.60 20.60 9.40
CA SER A 737 -21.17 19.46 8.59
C SER A 737 -22.30 18.54 8.08
N PRO A 738 -23.40 18.29 8.82
CA PRO A 738 -24.53 17.52 8.30
C PRO A 738 -25.27 18.17 7.13
N PHE A 739 -25.09 19.49 6.93
CA PHE A 739 -25.76 20.29 5.89
C PHE A 739 -24.86 20.54 4.66
N THR A 740 -23.71 19.89 4.58
CA THR A 740 -22.91 19.83 3.35
C THR A 740 -23.69 19.14 2.23
N ALA A 741 -23.39 19.44 0.95
CA ALA A 741 -24.12 18.89 -0.20
C ALA A 741 -24.28 17.36 -0.14
N ARG A 742 -23.18 16.65 0.11
CA ARG A 742 -23.15 15.18 0.23
C ARG A 742 -24.02 14.69 1.39
N ALA A 743 -23.76 15.19 2.59
CA ALA A 743 -24.41 14.70 3.80
C ALA A 743 -25.91 15.03 3.84
N PHE A 744 -26.31 16.15 3.24
CA PHE A 744 -27.70 16.55 3.09
C PHE A 744 -28.43 15.70 2.05
N ALA A 745 -27.88 15.58 0.83
CA ALA A 745 -28.51 14.81 -0.25
C ALA A 745 -28.74 13.35 0.15
N TRP A 746 -27.78 12.75 0.85
CA TRP A 746 -27.90 11.37 1.33
C TRP A 746 -29.10 11.19 2.28
N ARG A 747 -29.24 12.09 3.27
CA ARG A 747 -30.35 12.08 4.22
C ARG A 747 -31.68 12.31 3.53
N GLN A 748 -31.75 13.21 2.55
CA GLN A 748 -32.98 13.42 1.78
C GLN A 748 -33.46 12.18 1.02
N ALA A 749 -32.55 11.29 0.64
CA ALA A 749 -32.87 10.09 -0.13
C ALA A 749 -33.23 8.88 0.75
N HIS A 750 -32.64 8.76 1.95
CA HIS A 750 -32.69 7.51 2.74
C HIS A 750 -33.29 7.68 4.15
N MET A 751 -33.73 8.88 4.54
CA MET A 751 -34.26 9.17 5.88
C MET A 751 -35.69 9.70 5.80
N ARG A 752 -36.54 9.22 6.73
CA ARG A 752 -37.82 9.87 7.03
C ARG A 752 -37.59 11.02 8.00
N GLU A 753 -38.36 12.08 7.81
CA GLU A 753 -38.27 13.28 8.63
C GLU A 753 -36.83 13.86 8.77
N PRO A 754 -36.13 14.11 7.65
CA PRO A 754 -34.75 14.59 7.65
C PRO A 754 -34.58 15.98 8.30
N GLN A 755 -35.68 16.66 8.61
CA GLN A 755 -35.70 17.89 9.38
C GLN A 755 -35.30 17.72 10.87
N HIS A 756 -35.34 16.51 11.42
CA HIS A 756 -35.04 16.23 12.83
C HIS A 756 -33.62 15.70 13.06
N VAL A 757 -32.65 16.33 12.41
CA VAL A 757 -31.22 16.05 12.59
C VAL A 757 -30.60 17.11 13.49
N TYR A 758 -30.09 16.66 14.64
CA TYR A 758 -29.44 17.49 15.64
C TYR A 758 -27.99 17.08 15.80
N THR A 759 -27.10 18.08 15.85
CA THR A 759 -25.66 17.86 15.93
C THR A 759 -25.16 18.07 17.36
N SER A 760 -24.48 17.07 17.89
CA SER A 760 -23.64 17.16 19.09
C SER A 760 -22.17 17.17 18.68
N ILE A 761 -21.30 17.63 19.57
CA ILE A 761 -19.86 17.67 19.32
C ILE A 761 -19.14 16.96 20.45
N LEU A 762 -18.25 16.03 20.11
CA LEU A 762 -17.30 15.44 21.05
C LEU A 762 -15.95 16.13 20.88
N LEU A 763 -15.49 16.81 21.94
CA LEU A 763 -14.13 17.29 22.09
C LEU A 763 -13.33 16.19 22.78
N LEU A 764 -12.34 15.62 22.11
CA LEU A 764 -11.51 14.54 22.66
C LEU A 764 -10.04 14.99 22.69
N GLU A 765 -9.37 14.83 23.82
CA GLU A 765 -7.95 15.14 23.96
C GLU A 765 -7.11 14.41 22.90
N SER A 766 -6.29 15.17 22.17
CA SER A 766 -5.39 14.60 21.16
C SER A 766 -4.25 13.88 21.86
N VAL A 767 -4.04 12.62 21.49
CA VAL A 767 -2.91 11.83 21.95
C VAL A 767 -1.96 11.61 20.78
N ALA A 768 -0.65 11.69 21.02
CA ALA A 768 0.35 11.37 20.02
C ALA A 768 0.55 9.85 19.98
N SER A 769 -0.43 9.12 19.45
CA SER A 769 -0.33 7.66 19.36
C SER A 769 0.86 7.24 18.52
N ASP A 770 1.66 6.34 19.05
CA ASP A 770 2.75 5.70 18.33
C ASP A 770 2.21 4.90 17.14
N LYS A 771 1.02 4.30 17.35
CA LYS A 771 0.32 3.42 16.42
C LYS A 771 -1.18 3.58 16.61
N SER A 772 -1.95 3.46 15.53
CA SER A 772 -3.41 3.45 15.61
C SER A 772 -4.02 2.54 14.57
N GLY A 773 -5.20 2.03 14.87
CA GLY A 773 -5.83 0.99 14.08
C GLY A 773 -7.31 0.80 14.38
N VAL A 774 -7.87 -0.16 13.67
CA VAL A 774 -9.25 -0.65 13.81
C VAL A 774 -9.19 -2.14 14.11
N MET A 775 -9.99 -2.60 15.06
CA MET A 775 -10.19 -4.01 15.32
C MET A 775 -11.66 -4.38 15.23
N VAL A 776 -11.95 -5.54 14.63
CA VAL A 776 -13.26 -6.17 14.66
C VAL A 776 -13.17 -7.45 15.48
N THR A 777 -14.06 -7.66 16.45
CA THR A 777 -14.05 -8.84 17.35
C THR A 777 -14.55 -10.14 16.69
N GLN A 778 -14.32 -10.26 15.39
CA GLN A 778 -14.63 -11.41 14.55
C GLN A 778 -13.65 -11.44 13.35
N ASP A 779 -13.43 -12.63 12.78
CA ASP A 779 -12.84 -12.76 11.45
C ASP A 779 -13.83 -12.23 10.41
N ILE A 780 -13.45 -11.13 9.77
CA ILE A 780 -14.28 -10.50 8.75
C ILE A 780 -14.35 -11.33 7.46
N ASP A 781 -13.54 -12.36 7.25
CA ASP A 781 -13.68 -13.18 6.02
C ASP A 781 -14.54 -14.42 6.25
N SER A 782 -14.40 -15.06 7.43
CA SER A 782 -15.08 -16.33 7.73
C SER A 782 -16.26 -16.22 8.69
N GLY A 783 -16.45 -15.08 9.36
CA GLY A 783 -17.45 -14.93 10.42
C GLY A 783 -17.11 -15.67 11.72
N ARG A 784 -15.88 -16.15 11.89
CA ARG A 784 -15.44 -16.81 13.13
C ARG A 784 -15.28 -15.82 14.28
N ARG A 785 -15.97 -16.07 15.40
CA ARG A 785 -15.93 -15.20 16.61
C ARG A 785 -14.78 -15.50 17.56
N ASP A 786 -14.02 -16.56 17.32
CA ASP A 786 -12.82 -16.93 18.07
C ASP A 786 -11.53 -16.33 17.48
N VAL A 787 -11.67 -15.49 16.44
CA VAL A 787 -10.61 -14.75 15.77
C VAL A 787 -11.02 -13.28 15.71
N MET A 788 -10.09 -12.36 15.95
CA MET A 788 -10.28 -10.93 15.69
C MET A 788 -9.52 -10.48 14.44
N SER A 789 -10.09 -9.50 13.74
CA SER A 789 -9.47 -8.85 12.60
C SER A 789 -8.89 -7.51 13.03
N VAL A 790 -7.65 -7.21 12.66
CA VAL A 790 -6.97 -5.96 13.05
C VAL A 790 -6.34 -5.32 11.82
N ALA A 791 -6.51 -4.00 11.66
CA ALA A 791 -5.78 -3.17 10.71
C ALA A 791 -5.09 -2.02 11.45
N VAL A 792 -3.79 -1.83 11.25
CA VAL A 792 -2.99 -0.91 12.07
C VAL A 792 -1.87 -0.23 11.28
N ASN A 793 -1.58 1.02 11.61
CA ASN A 793 -0.47 1.80 11.07
C ASN A 793 0.29 2.56 12.18
N GLU A 794 1.49 3.02 11.84
CA GLU A 794 2.23 3.96 12.68
C GLU A 794 1.54 5.34 12.70
N GLY A 795 1.57 6.01 13.85
CA GLY A 795 0.95 7.32 14.04
C GLY A 795 -0.58 7.28 14.08
N LEU A 796 -1.21 8.42 13.80
CA LEU A 796 -2.63 8.65 13.96
C LEU A 796 -3.47 8.42 12.70
N GLY A 797 -4.59 7.71 12.85
CA GLY A 797 -5.70 7.62 11.89
C GLY A 797 -5.37 6.95 10.56
N GLY A 798 -4.12 6.50 10.35
CA GLY A 798 -3.66 6.03 9.05
C GLY A 798 -4.47 4.88 8.50
N ALA A 799 -4.67 3.82 9.29
CA ALA A 799 -5.45 2.65 8.87
C ALA A 799 -6.93 3.01 8.64
N VAL A 800 -7.52 3.79 9.56
CA VAL A 800 -8.92 4.24 9.46
C VAL A 800 -9.16 5.01 8.15
N ASP A 801 -8.22 5.89 7.79
CA ASP A 801 -8.26 6.75 6.60
C ASP A 801 -7.81 6.03 5.32
N GLY A 802 -7.78 4.70 5.29
CA GLY A 802 -7.52 3.93 4.07
C GLY A 802 -6.06 3.85 3.63
N GLN A 803 -5.10 4.35 4.43
CA GLN A 803 -3.69 4.08 4.12
C GLN A 803 -3.42 2.58 4.13
N ALA A 804 -2.49 2.13 3.29
CA ALA A 804 -2.04 0.74 3.27
C ALA A 804 -1.52 0.33 4.66
N ALA A 805 -2.31 -0.49 5.36
CA ALA A 805 -2.15 -0.84 6.76
C ALA A 805 -1.69 -2.27 6.96
N GLU A 806 -1.00 -2.52 8.08
CA GLU A 806 -0.74 -3.89 8.52
C GLU A 806 -2.08 -4.53 8.89
N SER A 807 -2.40 -5.65 8.22
CA SER A 807 -3.67 -6.36 8.38
C SER A 807 -3.42 -7.74 8.98
N LEU A 808 -4.09 -8.05 10.08
CA LEU A 808 -3.89 -9.25 10.89
C LEU A 808 -5.19 -10.01 11.15
N ARG A 809 -5.06 -11.32 11.35
CA ARG A 809 -6.04 -12.17 12.06
C ARG A 809 -5.38 -12.71 13.31
N VAL A 810 -6.05 -12.57 14.45
CA VAL A 810 -5.50 -12.99 15.74
C VAL A 810 -6.47 -13.95 16.42
N SER A 811 -6.01 -15.15 16.73
CA SER A 811 -6.79 -16.11 17.54
C SER A 811 -6.99 -15.54 18.94
N LEU A 812 -8.24 -15.45 19.40
CA LEU A 812 -8.53 -15.03 20.76
C LEU A 812 -8.11 -16.11 21.77
N GLU A 813 -8.15 -17.39 21.39
CA GLU A 813 -7.75 -18.49 22.28
C GLU A 813 -6.24 -18.54 22.50
N THR A 814 -5.46 -18.55 21.41
CA THR A 814 -4.01 -18.83 21.47
C THR A 814 -3.14 -17.58 21.34
N GLY A 815 -3.70 -16.45 20.91
CA GLY A 815 -2.94 -15.25 20.55
C GLY A 815 -2.14 -15.40 19.25
N LYS A 816 -2.27 -16.51 18.52
CA LYS A 816 -1.56 -16.74 17.26
C LYS A 816 -1.97 -15.70 16.22
N VAL A 817 -0.99 -15.05 15.61
CA VAL A 817 -1.18 -14.00 14.62
C VAL A 817 -0.92 -14.55 13.23
N ARG A 818 -1.88 -14.32 12.31
CA ARG A 818 -1.72 -14.51 10.88
C ARG A 818 -1.65 -13.15 10.21
N VAL A 819 -0.57 -12.88 9.49
CA VAL A 819 -0.37 -11.62 8.76
C VAL A 819 -0.98 -11.72 7.37
N LEU A 820 -1.80 -10.76 6.99
CA LEU A 820 -2.44 -10.70 5.68
C LEU A 820 -1.76 -9.64 4.79
N ALA A 821 -1.39 -8.51 5.36
CA ALA A 821 -0.66 -7.43 4.67
C ALA A 821 0.23 -6.67 5.66
N THR A 822 1.26 -6.00 5.15
CA THR A 822 2.15 -5.12 5.93
C THR A 822 1.79 -3.66 5.73
N ALA A 823 2.03 -2.83 6.75
CA ALA A 823 1.95 -1.38 6.61
C ALA A 823 2.97 -0.89 5.58
N THR A 824 2.51 -0.14 4.59
CA THR A 824 3.40 0.40 3.52
C THR A 824 3.24 1.88 3.28
N ALA A 825 2.49 2.56 4.14
CA ALA A 825 2.45 4.02 4.18
C ALA A 825 3.88 4.56 4.42
N PRO A 826 4.43 5.41 3.54
CA PRO A 826 5.78 5.96 3.69
C PRO A 826 5.88 6.98 4.84
N TRP A 827 4.74 7.43 5.36
CA TRP A 827 4.63 8.45 6.39
C TRP A 827 3.70 8.00 7.51
N ARG A 828 3.99 8.46 8.72
CA ARG A 828 3.11 8.41 9.89
C ARG A 828 2.65 9.81 10.27
N ARG A 829 1.46 9.90 10.86
CA ARG A 829 0.83 11.17 11.25
C ARG A 829 0.98 11.41 12.75
N VAL A 830 1.36 12.63 13.13
CA VAL A 830 1.48 13.06 14.53
C VAL A 830 0.78 14.40 14.75
N PRO A 831 0.28 14.71 15.97
CA PRO A 831 -0.24 16.03 16.28
C PRO A 831 0.84 17.10 16.16
N ASP A 832 0.56 18.20 15.45
CA ASP A 832 1.43 19.37 15.44
C ASP A 832 1.19 20.22 16.71
N PRO A 833 2.23 20.62 17.47
CA PRO A 833 2.07 21.53 18.61
C PRO A 833 1.35 22.85 18.29
N ALA A 834 1.43 23.35 17.05
CA ALA A 834 0.74 24.55 16.59
C ALA A 834 -0.74 24.29 16.17
N GLY A 835 -1.16 23.03 16.15
CA GLY A 835 -2.48 22.57 15.70
C GLY A 835 -2.45 21.91 14.32
N GLY A 836 -3.36 20.96 14.10
CA GLY A 836 -3.37 20.12 12.90
C GLY A 836 -2.45 18.90 13.00
N ILE A 837 -2.13 18.29 11.86
CA ILE A 837 -1.36 17.05 11.78
C ILE A 837 -0.09 17.28 10.96
N GLN A 838 1.04 16.81 11.48
CA GLN A 838 2.31 16.73 10.78
C GLN A 838 2.54 15.30 10.24
N GLN A 839 3.16 15.18 9.07
CA GLN A 839 3.63 13.90 8.53
C GLN A 839 5.13 13.74 8.79
N LEU A 840 5.50 12.58 9.32
CA LEU A 840 6.90 12.18 9.53
C LEU A 840 7.16 10.86 8.78
N PRO A 841 8.41 10.55 8.37
CA PRO A 841 8.73 9.24 7.82
C PRO A 841 8.28 8.10 8.74
N ALA A 842 7.64 7.08 8.18
CA ALA A 842 7.36 5.83 8.88
C ALA A 842 8.67 5.05 9.09
N THR A 843 8.74 4.21 10.12
CA THR A 843 9.96 3.45 10.42
C THR A 843 10.21 2.32 9.42
N GLY A 844 9.14 1.74 8.88
CA GLY A 844 9.22 0.53 8.05
C GLY A 844 9.50 -0.75 8.83
N SER A 845 9.20 -0.74 10.13
CA SER A 845 9.34 -1.93 10.98
C SER A 845 8.57 -3.13 10.40
N ASP A 846 9.17 -4.33 10.47
CA ASP A 846 8.51 -5.59 10.13
C ASP A 846 7.25 -5.87 10.98
N TYR A 847 7.16 -5.21 12.14
CA TYR A 847 6.06 -5.30 13.08
C TYR A 847 5.59 -3.90 13.47
N VAL A 848 4.34 -3.59 13.14
CA VAL A 848 3.67 -2.43 13.73
C VAL A 848 3.31 -2.75 15.18
N LEU A 849 2.52 -3.81 15.43
CA LEU A 849 2.16 -4.23 16.79
C LEU A 849 3.17 -5.21 17.39
N GLN A 850 3.53 -4.98 18.64
CA GLN A 850 4.39 -5.84 19.45
C GLN A 850 3.57 -6.94 20.14
N PRO A 851 4.20 -8.06 20.56
CA PRO A 851 3.48 -9.16 21.21
C PRO A 851 2.66 -8.75 22.44
N GLN A 852 3.14 -7.81 23.26
CA GLN A 852 2.40 -7.32 24.44
C GLN A 852 1.17 -6.50 24.03
N GLU A 853 1.27 -5.73 22.95
CA GLU A 853 0.15 -4.93 22.42
C GLU A 853 -0.93 -5.83 21.81
N ILE A 854 -0.53 -6.91 21.12
CA ILE A 854 -1.46 -7.94 20.63
C ILE A 854 -2.19 -8.61 21.80
N ALA A 855 -1.47 -8.96 22.88
CA ALA A 855 -2.08 -9.53 24.07
C ALA A 855 -3.11 -8.57 24.71
N ALA A 856 -2.80 -7.28 24.80
CA ALA A 856 -3.74 -6.27 25.30
C ALA A 856 -5.02 -6.18 24.46
N LEU A 857 -4.93 -6.30 23.12
CA LEU A 857 -6.10 -6.35 22.24
C LEU A 857 -6.92 -7.64 22.44
N VAL A 858 -6.26 -8.79 22.61
CA VAL A 858 -6.94 -10.07 22.91
C VAL A 858 -7.69 -9.99 24.24
N ASP A 859 -7.06 -9.46 25.29
CA ASP A 859 -7.66 -9.30 26.61
C ASP A 859 -8.87 -8.36 26.54
N PHE A 860 -8.73 -7.23 25.84
CA PHE A 860 -9.84 -6.30 25.61
C PHE A 860 -10.99 -6.98 24.86
N ALA A 861 -10.72 -7.71 23.77
CA ALA A 861 -11.74 -8.40 22.97
C ALA A 861 -12.52 -9.46 23.77
N LYS A 862 -11.86 -10.16 24.71
CA LYS A 862 -12.50 -11.14 25.59
C LYS A 862 -13.39 -10.51 26.65
N VAL A 863 -12.92 -9.41 27.25
CA VAL A 863 -13.59 -8.74 28.36
C VAL A 863 -14.75 -7.85 27.87
N LEU A 864 -14.67 -7.34 26.65
CA LEU A 864 -15.65 -6.39 26.11
C LEU A 864 -17.11 -6.92 26.17
N PRO A 865 -17.44 -8.14 25.70
CA PRO A 865 -18.80 -8.67 25.75
C PRO A 865 -19.34 -8.89 27.17
N GLU A 866 -18.47 -9.04 28.16
CA GLU A 866 -18.85 -9.24 29.57
C GLU A 866 -19.15 -7.93 30.28
N ARG A 867 -18.48 -6.84 29.90
CA ARG A 867 -18.52 -5.56 30.62
C ARG A 867 -19.30 -4.47 29.91
N PHE A 868 -19.37 -4.49 28.58
CA PHE A 868 -20.05 -3.48 27.79
C PHE A 868 -21.52 -3.88 27.57
N PRO A 869 -22.48 -2.93 27.54
CA PRO A 869 -23.85 -3.20 27.15
C PRO A 869 -23.93 -3.96 25.83
N ALA A 870 -24.93 -4.84 25.66
CA ALA A 870 -25.03 -5.70 24.50
C ALA A 870 -24.94 -4.91 23.18
N ILE A 871 -23.87 -5.17 22.42
CA ILE A 871 -23.67 -4.59 21.09
C ILE A 871 -24.60 -5.35 20.16
N THR A 872 -25.57 -4.64 19.61
CA THR A 872 -26.62 -5.25 18.78
C THR A 872 -26.67 -4.64 17.39
N ASP A 873 -27.15 -5.44 16.43
CA ASP A 873 -27.44 -5.01 15.07
C ASP A 873 -28.80 -4.28 14.99
N ASP A 874 -29.19 -3.92 13.76
CA ASP A 874 -30.44 -3.26 13.41
C ASP A 874 -31.71 -4.01 13.85
N ARG A 875 -31.58 -5.31 14.18
CA ARG A 875 -32.67 -6.20 14.60
C ARG A 875 -32.57 -6.58 16.09
N GLY A 876 -31.65 -5.96 16.83
CA GLY A 876 -31.43 -6.26 18.25
C GLY A 876 -30.68 -7.57 18.50
N GLN A 877 -30.03 -8.16 17.48
CA GLN A 877 -29.25 -9.39 17.64
C GLN A 877 -27.80 -9.08 18.02
N PRO A 878 -27.09 -9.96 18.77
CA PRO A 878 -25.69 -9.73 19.13
C PRO A 878 -24.76 -9.55 17.92
N SER A 879 -24.10 -8.40 17.85
CA SER A 879 -23.13 -8.06 16.79
C SER A 879 -21.70 -8.03 17.31
N PRO A 880 -20.69 -8.36 16.48
CA PRO A 880 -19.30 -8.06 16.80
C PRO A 880 -19.09 -6.55 16.98
N ALA A 881 -18.02 -6.20 17.68
CA ALA A 881 -17.62 -4.81 17.88
C ALA A 881 -16.59 -4.40 16.83
N ASP A 882 -16.79 -3.23 16.25
CA ASP A 882 -15.79 -2.45 15.50
C ASP A 882 -15.23 -1.37 16.43
N VAL A 883 -13.92 -1.42 16.69
CA VAL A 883 -13.24 -0.58 17.70
C VAL A 883 -12.03 0.12 17.09
N GLU A 884 -12.04 1.44 17.17
CA GLU A 884 -10.86 2.26 16.88
C GLU A 884 -9.97 2.33 18.12
N PHE A 885 -8.69 2.02 17.95
CA PHE A 885 -7.72 1.98 19.03
C PHE A 885 -6.39 2.63 18.64
N GLY A 886 -5.53 2.84 19.63
CA GLY A 886 -4.13 3.15 19.43
C GLY A 886 -3.28 2.75 20.61
N PHE A 887 -1.98 2.95 20.49
CA PHE A 887 -1.01 2.72 21.55
C PHE A 887 -0.22 4.00 21.82
N VAL A 888 -0.02 4.30 23.10
CA VAL A 888 0.85 5.38 23.57
C VAL A 888 1.75 4.76 24.62
N ASP A 889 3.07 4.76 24.39
CA ASP A 889 4.06 4.17 25.28
C ASP A 889 3.75 2.69 25.63
N GLY A 890 3.19 1.94 24.66
CA GLY A 890 2.80 0.54 24.81
C GLY A 890 1.46 0.31 25.54
N GLU A 891 0.77 1.36 25.96
CA GLU A 891 -0.56 1.27 26.59
C GLU A 891 -1.69 1.44 25.57
N LEU A 892 -2.68 0.55 25.65
CA LEU A 892 -3.88 0.60 24.81
C LEU A 892 -4.73 1.85 25.09
N ARG A 893 -5.09 2.55 24.03
CA ARG A 893 -6.02 3.68 24.01
C ARG A 893 -7.20 3.36 23.11
N LEU A 894 -8.41 3.70 23.56
CA LEU A 894 -9.65 3.45 22.84
C LEU A 894 -10.25 4.77 22.35
N PHE A 895 -10.60 4.84 21.08
CA PHE A 895 -11.05 6.08 20.41
C PHE A 895 -12.50 6.02 19.96
N GLN A 896 -13.03 4.84 19.64
CA GLN A 896 -14.41 4.65 19.25
C GLN A 896 -14.82 3.17 19.37
N LEU A 897 -16.11 2.92 19.59
CA LEU A 897 -16.72 1.59 19.48
C LEU A 897 -18.06 1.68 18.77
N ARG A 898 -18.30 0.75 17.84
CA ARG A 898 -19.51 0.62 17.04
C ARG A 898 -19.89 -0.87 16.89
N PRO A 899 -21.16 -1.20 16.62
CA PRO A 899 -21.49 -2.52 16.09
C PRO A 899 -20.86 -2.67 14.71
N PHE A 900 -20.18 -3.81 14.46
CA PHE A 900 -19.84 -4.23 13.12
C PHE A 900 -21.11 -4.77 12.47
N VAL A 901 -21.50 -4.20 11.32
CA VAL A 901 -22.72 -4.56 10.59
C VAL A 901 -22.31 -5.05 9.20
N GLU A 902 -23.10 -5.93 8.61
CA GLU A 902 -22.88 -6.42 7.26
C GLU A 902 -24.20 -6.54 6.53
N SER A 903 -24.22 -6.15 5.25
CA SER A 903 -25.39 -6.36 4.41
C SER A 903 -25.58 -7.85 4.13
N ARG A 904 -26.71 -8.41 4.59
CA ARG A 904 -27.14 -9.76 4.19
C ARG A 904 -27.93 -9.77 2.88
N ARG A 905 -27.93 -8.66 2.12
CA ARG A 905 -28.70 -8.55 0.87
C ARG A 905 -28.26 -9.62 -0.12
N ALA A 906 -26.95 -9.83 -0.28
CA ALA A 906 -26.40 -10.83 -1.21
C ALA A 906 -26.99 -12.24 -0.98
N GLN A 907 -27.20 -12.64 0.28
CA GLN A 907 -27.80 -13.92 0.67
C GLN A 907 -29.24 -14.10 0.19
N SER A 908 -29.96 -13.01 -0.07
CA SER A 908 -31.33 -13.05 -0.59
C SER A 908 -31.43 -13.04 -2.12
N ILE A 909 -30.32 -12.83 -2.84
CA ILE A 909 -30.32 -12.72 -4.31
C ILE A 909 -30.29 -14.11 -4.93
N ALA A 910 -31.40 -14.52 -5.56
CA ALA A 910 -31.54 -15.84 -6.19
C ALA A 910 -30.46 -16.15 -7.24
N TYR A 911 -30.00 -15.13 -7.97
CA TYR A 911 -28.91 -15.29 -8.94
C TYR A 911 -27.60 -15.74 -8.27
N LEU A 912 -27.22 -15.10 -7.17
CA LEU A 912 -25.99 -15.42 -6.43
C LEU A 912 -26.08 -16.81 -5.79
N GLN A 913 -27.23 -17.17 -5.22
CA GLN A 913 -27.49 -18.54 -4.74
C GLN A 913 -27.36 -19.57 -5.87
N GLY A 914 -27.83 -19.23 -7.07
CA GLY A 914 -27.67 -20.06 -8.27
C GLY A 914 -26.21 -20.27 -8.68
N MET A 915 -25.36 -19.24 -8.53
CA MET A 915 -23.92 -19.37 -8.74
C MET A 915 -23.30 -20.37 -7.74
N GLU A 916 -23.70 -20.31 -6.48
CA GLU A 916 -23.19 -21.17 -5.40
C GLU A 916 -23.61 -22.64 -5.55
N SER A 917 -24.82 -22.90 -6.04
CA SER A 917 -25.33 -24.26 -6.26
C SER A 917 -24.50 -25.10 -7.24
N ARG A 918 -23.61 -24.47 -8.01
CA ARG A 918 -22.70 -25.14 -8.97
C ARG A 918 -21.38 -25.58 -8.35
N LEU A 919 -21.10 -25.17 -7.10
CA LEU A 919 -19.90 -25.58 -6.37
C LEU A 919 -20.04 -27.03 -5.89
N PHE A 920 -18.96 -27.79 -5.99
CA PHE A 920 -18.87 -29.06 -5.28
C PHE A 920 -18.74 -28.80 -3.78
N ASP A 921 -19.29 -29.69 -2.95
CA ASP A 921 -19.12 -29.61 -1.50
C ASP A 921 -17.64 -29.84 -1.15
N ALA A 922 -16.91 -28.75 -0.97
CA ALA A 922 -15.48 -28.75 -0.73
C ALA A 922 -15.07 -29.48 0.56
N GLY A 923 -16.00 -29.73 1.50
CA GLY A 923 -15.76 -30.53 2.70
C GLY A 923 -15.74 -32.04 2.44
N THR A 924 -16.21 -32.50 1.28
CA THR A 924 -16.27 -33.93 0.92
C THR A 924 -15.19 -34.37 -0.07
N VAL A 925 -14.50 -33.40 -0.69
CA VAL A 925 -13.45 -33.66 -1.69
C VAL A 925 -12.09 -33.69 -1.00
N ARG A 926 -11.38 -34.81 -1.15
CA ARG A 926 -10.00 -34.99 -0.68
C ARG A 926 -9.02 -34.70 -1.82
N VAL A 927 -7.92 -34.04 -1.51
CA VAL A 927 -6.85 -33.68 -2.45
C VAL A 927 -5.61 -34.50 -2.13
N ASP A 928 -5.21 -35.37 -3.06
CA ASP A 928 -3.96 -36.11 -2.99
C ASP A 928 -2.79 -35.23 -3.47
N LEU A 929 -1.90 -34.88 -2.54
CA LEU A 929 -0.73 -34.06 -2.79
C LEU A 929 0.38 -34.79 -3.57
N GLN A 930 0.32 -36.12 -3.66
CA GLN A 930 1.26 -36.93 -4.46
C GLN A 930 0.84 -37.07 -5.92
N GLN A 931 -0.35 -36.60 -6.29
CA GLN A 931 -0.78 -36.53 -7.68
C GLN A 931 -0.37 -35.21 -8.34
N ALA A 932 -0.16 -35.27 -9.65
CA ALA A 932 0.06 -34.07 -10.46
C ALA A 932 -1.24 -33.22 -10.54
N PRO A 933 -1.13 -31.88 -10.62
CA PRO A 933 -2.27 -31.01 -10.88
C PRO A 933 -2.96 -31.38 -12.22
N ALA A 934 -4.28 -31.52 -12.23
CA ALA A 934 -5.04 -31.99 -13.38
C ALA A 934 -5.19 -30.89 -14.44
N ARG A 935 -4.29 -30.76 -15.42
CA ARG A 935 -4.38 -29.72 -16.46
C ARG A 935 -5.49 -30.05 -17.48
N GLY A 936 -6.61 -29.33 -17.43
CA GLY A 936 -7.63 -29.37 -18.48
C GLY A 936 -7.06 -28.94 -19.84
N GLU A 937 -7.63 -29.47 -20.93
CA GLU A 937 -7.34 -28.94 -22.28
C GLU A 937 -7.66 -27.42 -22.34
N PRO A 938 -6.84 -26.64 -23.08
CA PRO A 938 -6.93 -25.18 -23.11
C PRO A 938 -8.26 -24.63 -23.62
#